data_AF-A0A8H6ZF03-F1
#
_entry.id   AF-A0A8H6ZF03-F1
#
_cell.length_a   1.000
_cell.length_b   1.000
_cell.length_c   1.000
_cell.angle_alpha   90.00
_cell.angle_beta   90.00
_cell.angle_gamma   90.00
#
_symmetry.space_group_name_H-M   'P 1'
#
loop_
_entity.id
_entity.type
_entity.pdbx_description
1 polymer ?
#
loop_
_entity_poly.entity_id
_entity_poly.type
_entity_poly.pdbx_seq_one_letter_code
_entity_poly.pdbx_strand_id
1 'polypeptide(L)'
;MAIAMSINCSMTSHKAFQYLHSRNIVHGDLRGANILINDDWSACLADFGLSIFSDTASLFTTDRGGSPYWMAPELLDPDRFGMRFARTPASDVYSFGCVCFELYTGRPPFSGILPEPGAMMKVINGERPPRPSSSPAISDSLWNYVSMYWAQDPKIRPAMQTVAQNMFWPRPPSDVPPRRNDWPPPPPATESEEERPPRVEAKREAKRVSNAINEALALEREQKKRSSNTKILLLGQAESGKSTILRNFQLLLAPKAFQAEAERWRPVIHLNLVRSVNFVLGLLEVRHPSTYNGDAQPTSPDGALSGQLRRLSISLAPLRQVEETLSNRIAGSRPPQSNRERDRYHSARTSEISLRSGSGLTKFLGFWRGSSSIPDRKEQAEELQTRRIMSACARDIMTLWAAPEVQQGLKDREIVLQEQSGFFLDEVQRICQENYTPTPDDILRARVNTVGPEEHFIHVEVGGHENLRSWTVYDLGGSTSQRAAWAQFFDDVHVIIFLAPISAFNETLAENPAVNRLKDSLKLWRMICSNKLLTTVEFILVFNKVDILTRKIQSGIRFAEHVTSYGNKPNEPNDIIKYLSDAFVTVNQAYSPRKRKIHRHVTCATDTKATAAVIHDSYEVILLNALAASKIM
;
A
#
# COMPACT_ATOMS: atom_id res chain seq x y z
N MET A 1 -6.74 -4.44 43.63
CA MET A 1 -7.60 -4.23 42.45
C MET A 1 -6.79 -4.33 41.15
N ALA A 2 -5.64 -3.64 41.06
CA ALA A 2 -4.70 -3.74 39.93
C ALA A 2 -4.32 -5.20 39.59
N ILE A 3 -3.92 -6.01 40.56
CA ILE A 3 -3.46 -7.39 40.31
C ILE A 3 -4.54 -8.26 39.61
N ALA A 4 -5.80 -8.25 40.05
CA ALA A 4 -6.90 -9.01 39.42
C ALA A 4 -7.21 -8.57 37.97
N MET A 5 -7.05 -7.28 37.68
CA MET A 5 -7.18 -6.72 36.34
C MET A 5 -5.98 -7.12 35.47
N SER A 6 -4.78 -7.13 36.05
CA SER A 6 -3.54 -7.66 35.45
C SER A 6 -3.62 -9.17 35.17
N ILE A 7 -4.24 -9.98 36.05
CA ILE A 7 -4.56 -11.40 35.81
C ILE A 7 -5.33 -11.50 34.47
N ASN A 8 -6.48 -10.81 34.39
CA ASN A 8 -7.46 -11.04 33.31
C ASN A 8 -6.99 -10.45 31.97
N CYS A 9 -6.34 -9.28 32.01
CA CYS A 9 -5.72 -8.68 30.84
C CYS A 9 -4.60 -9.55 30.27
N SER A 10 -3.77 -10.15 31.13
CA SER A 10 -2.71 -11.04 30.69
C SER A 10 -3.26 -12.34 30.09
N MET A 11 -4.28 -12.96 30.72
CA MET A 11 -4.90 -14.19 30.22
C MET A 11 -5.64 -14.00 28.88
N THR A 12 -6.35 -12.89 28.70
CA THR A 12 -7.14 -12.65 27.48
C THR A 12 -6.25 -12.20 26.31
N SER A 13 -5.28 -11.33 26.59
CA SER A 13 -4.29 -10.89 25.59
C SER A 13 -3.50 -12.08 25.05
N HIS A 14 -3.11 -13.01 25.91
CA HIS A 14 -2.37 -14.18 25.49
C HIS A 14 -3.14 -15.05 24.48
N LYS A 15 -4.44 -15.29 24.71
CA LYS A 15 -5.31 -16.02 23.76
C LYS A 15 -5.47 -15.28 22.43
N ALA A 16 -5.59 -13.94 22.47
CA ALA A 16 -5.63 -13.11 21.26
C ALA A 16 -4.33 -13.23 20.45
N PHE A 17 -3.17 -13.23 21.12
CA PHE A 17 -1.88 -13.45 20.46
C PHE A 17 -1.70 -14.86 19.91
N GLN A 18 -2.14 -15.88 20.64
CA GLN A 18 -2.16 -17.25 20.13
C GLN A 18 -2.97 -17.34 18.83
N TYR A 19 -4.12 -16.65 18.77
CA TYR A 19 -4.91 -16.54 17.56
C TYR A 19 -4.15 -15.83 16.43
N LEU A 20 -3.59 -14.63 16.68
CA LEU A 20 -2.82 -13.88 15.67
C LEU A 20 -1.64 -14.69 15.12
N HIS A 21 -0.82 -15.27 16.00
CA HIS A 21 0.35 -16.08 15.61
C HIS A 21 -0.08 -17.35 14.87
N SER A 22 -1.20 -17.99 15.22
CA SER A 22 -1.74 -19.14 14.48
C SER A 22 -2.20 -18.80 13.04
N ARG A 23 -2.48 -17.52 12.80
CA ARG A 23 -2.82 -16.93 11.50
C ARG A 23 -1.61 -16.31 10.79
N ASN A 24 -0.39 -16.56 11.30
CA ASN A 24 0.87 -15.98 10.80
C ASN A 24 0.88 -14.44 10.85
N ILE A 25 0.22 -13.81 11.82
CA ILE A 25 0.21 -12.36 12.02
C ILE A 25 1.05 -12.01 13.25
N VAL A 26 1.94 -11.03 13.11
CA VAL A 26 2.73 -10.40 14.18
C VAL A 26 2.15 -9.02 14.45
N HIS A 27 1.91 -8.67 15.71
CA HIS A 27 1.26 -7.40 16.06
C HIS A 27 2.21 -6.21 15.92
N GLY A 28 3.42 -6.31 16.49
CA GLY A 28 4.51 -5.38 16.19
C GLY A 28 4.62 -4.09 17.02
N ASP A 29 3.65 -3.82 17.91
CA ASP A 29 3.64 -2.65 18.82
C ASP A 29 2.77 -2.93 20.05
N LEU A 30 3.10 -3.99 20.79
CA LEU A 30 2.35 -4.38 21.97
C LEU A 30 2.79 -3.57 23.20
N ARG A 31 1.84 -2.88 23.83
CA ARG A 31 1.99 -2.12 25.07
C ARG A 31 0.67 -2.04 25.83
N GLY A 32 0.70 -1.66 27.11
CA GLY A 32 -0.51 -1.52 27.93
C GLY A 32 -1.58 -0.62 27.30
N ALA A 33 -1.19 0.48 26.66
CA ALA A 33 -2.12 1.41 25.99
C ALA A 33 -2.87 0.79 24.77
N ASN A 34 -2.36 -0.30 24.21
CA ASN A 34 -2.96 -1.00 23.07
C ASN A 34 -3.78 -2.22 23.53
N ILE A 35 -4.01 -2.37 24.84
CA ILE A 35 -4.86 -3.39 25.45
C ILE A 35 -6.07 -2.71 26.07
N LEU A 36 -7.20 -2.77 25.38
CA LEU A 36 -8.46 -2.17 25.81
C LEU A 36 -9.26 -3.16 26.66
N ILE A 37 -10.09 -2.66 27.57
CA ILE A 37 -10.97 -3.49 28.41
C ILE A 37 -12.40 -3.11 28.09
N ASN A 38 -13.25 -4.10 27.80
CA ASN A 38 -14.67 -3.89 27.52
C ASN A 38 -15.54 -4.04 28.79
N ASP A 39 -16.85 -3.87 28.66
CA ASP A 39 -17.80 -3.88 29.77
C ASP A 39 -17.90 -5.24 30.50
N ASP A 40 -17.49 -6.34 29.85
CA ASP A 40 -17.46 -7.69 30.44
C ASP A 40 -16.10 -8.02 31.11
N TRP A 41 -15.22 -7.01 31.24
CA TRP A 41 -13.87 -7.12 31.81
C TRP A 41 -12.90 -7.97 30.98
N SER A 42 -13.22 -8.32 29.73
CA SER A 42 -12.26 -8.96 28.83
C SER A 42 -11.33 -7.95 28.17
N ALA A 43 -10.08 -8.35 27.99
CA ALA A 43 -9.09 -7.53 27.30
C ALA A 43 -9.08 -7.81 25.80
N CYS A 44 -9.09 -6.73 25.02
CA CYS A 44 -9.07 -6.71 23.56
C CYS A 44 -7.80 -6.01 23.07
N LEU A 45 -7.12 -6.61 22.09
CA LEU A 45 -5.98 -5.97 21.43
C LEU A 45 -6.47 -4.91 20.44
N ALA A 46 -5.77 -3.79 20.39
CA ALA A 46 -6.04 -2.67 19.48
C ALA A 46 -4.74 -2.19 18.82
N ASP A 47 -4.88 -1.33 17.81
CA ASP A 47 -3.78 -0.69 17.08
C ASP A 47 -2.88 -1.65 16.28
N PHE A 48 -3.40 -2.10 15.13
CA PHE A 48 -2.71 -2.98 14.19
C PHE A 48 -1.86 -2.22 13.14
N GLY A 49 -1.57 -0.94 13.36
CA GLY A 49 -0.88 -0.08 12.37
C GLY A 49 0.51 -0.57 11.98
N LEU A 50 1.14 -1.39 12.84
CA LEU A 50 2.46 -1.99 12.63
C LEU A 50 2.43 -3.51 12.45
N SER A 51 1.24 -4.10 12.32
CA SER A 51 1.06 -5.55 12.20
C SER A 51 1.45 -6.06 10.82
N ILE A 52 2.11 -7.23 10.78
CA ILE A 52 2.63 -7.82 9.54
C ILE A 52 2.43 -9.33 9.52
N PHE A 53 2.42 -9.96 8.34
CA PHE A 53 2.49 -11.41 8.28
C PHE A 53 3.92 -11.89 8.56
N SER A 54 4.08 -12.90 9.41
CA SER A 54 5.37 -13.48 9.79
C SER A 54 6.15 -14.01 8.59
N ASP A 55 5.45 -14.55 7.59
CA ASP A 55 6.05 -15.10 6.36
C ASP A 55 6.62 -14.01 5.43
N THR A 56 6.22 -12.75 5.65
CA THR A 56 6.72 -11.56 4.93
C THR A 56 7.69 -10.71 5.73
N ALA A 57 7.87 -11.01 7.02
CA ALA A 57 8.63 -10.17 7.96
C ALA A 57 10.09 -9.95 7.55
N SER A 58 10.69 -10.91 6.84
CA SER A 58 12.08 -10.85 6.39
C SER A 58 12.31 -10.06 5.09
N LEU A 59 11.25 -9.66 4.39
CA LEU A 59 11.35 -9.13 3.02
C LEU A 59 11.00 -7.65 2.88
N PHE A 60 10.14 -7.05 3.74
CA PHE A 60 9.46 -5.78 3.39
C PHE A 60 9.26 -4.75 4.52
N THR A 61 9.80 -4.95 5.73
CA THR A 61 9.57 -4.00 6.83
C THR A 61 10.53 -2.81 6.77
N THR A 62 10.10 -1.68 6.18
CA THR A 62 10.85 -0.41 6.19
C THR A 62 10.42 0.53 7.31
N ASP A 63 9.25 0.31 7.91
CA ASP A 63 8.75 1.14 9.01
C ASP A 63 9.36 0.71 10.35
N ARG A 64 10.28 1.53 10.84
CA ARG A 64 10.97 1.38 12.14
C ARG A 64 10.20 2.01 13.32
N GLY A 65 8.99 2.52 13.09
CA GLY A 65 8.12 3.03 14.14
C GLY A 65 7.76 1.97 15.19
N GLY A 66 7.40 2.42 16.39
CA GLY A 66 7.04 1.57 17.52
C GLY A 66 7.30 2.28 18.84
N SER A 67 6.90 1.65 19.94
CA SER A 67 7.04 2.22 21.30
C SER A 67 8.36 1.78 21.96
N PRO A 68 9.39 2.65 22.08
CA PRO A 68 10.78 2.23 22.37
C PRO A 68 10.97 1.42 23.65
N TYR A 69 10.19 1.70 24.70
CA TYR A 69 10.28 0.98 25.98
C TYR A 69 9.84 -0.49 25.89
N TRP A 70 8.99 -0.85 24.92
CA TRP A 70 8.48 -2.22 24.74
C TRP A 70 9.15 -2.96 23.57
N MET A 71 10.05 -2.30 22.83
CA MET A 71 10.71 -2.87 21.66
C MET A 71 11.78 -3.89 22.06
N ALA A 72 11.80 -5.00 21.32
CA ALA A 72 12.79 -6.06 21.47
C ALA A 72 14.19 -5.61 20.99
N PRO A 73 15.27 -6.12 21.60
CA PRO A 73 16.64 -5.69 21.29
C PRO A 73 17.02 -5.89 19.81
N GLU A 74 16.57 -6.98 19.18
CA GLU A 74 16.80 -7.27 17.77
C GLU A 74 16.07 -6.33 16.80
N LEU A 75 15.05 -5.60 17.27
CA LEU A 75 14.38 -4.54 16.50
C LEU A 75 15.07 -3.18 16.68
N LEU A 76 15.71 -2.95 17.82
CA LEU A 76 16.42 -1.71 18.13
C LEU A 76 17.76 -1.60 17.41
N ASP A 77 18.51 -2.71 17.32
CA ASP A 77 19.81 -2.77 16.64
C ASP A 77 20.01 -4.13 15.94
N PRO A 78 19.34 -4.38 14.80
CA PRO A 78 19.38 -5.67 14.12
C PRO A 78 20.81 -6.14 13.76
N ASP A 79 21.68 -5.21 13.37
CA ASP A 79 23.04 -5.49 12.92
C ASP A 79 23.89 -6.09 14.04
N ARG A 80 23.76 -5.57 15.27
CA ARG A 80 24.44 -6.11 16.46
C ARG A 80 24.03 -7.55 16.80
N PHE A 81 22.84 -7.97 16.39
CA PHE A 81 22.35 -9.34 16.55
C PHE A 81 22.58 -10.21 15.31
N GLY A 82 23.22 -9.69 14.26
CA GLY A 82 23.41 -10.40 12.99
C GLY A 82 22.08 -10.70 12.28
N MET A 83 21.06 -9.87 12.51
CA MET A 83 19.70 -10.04 12.00
C MET A 83 19.34 -8.88 11.07
N ARG A 84 18.32 -9.09 10.23
CA ARG A 84 17.67 -7.98 9.52
C ARG A 84 16.52 -7.46 10.37
N PHE A 85 16.20 -6.18 10.24
CA PHE A 85 14.99 -5.62 10.86
C PHE A 85 13.78 -6.40 10.35
N ALA A 86 13.10 -7.10 11.26
CA ALA A 86 11.93 -7.92 10.97
C ALA A 86 11.13 -8.12 12.27
N ARG A 87 9.85 -7.75 12.27
CA ARG A 87 8.98 -8.06 13.42
C ARG A 87 8.63 -9.55 13.39
N THR A 88 8.75 -10.23 14.51
CA THR A 88 8.58 -11.68 14.60
C THR A 88 7.63 -12.06 15.73
N PRO A 89 7.09 -13.29 15.72
CA PRO A 89 6.39 -13.80 16.90
C PRO A 89 7.23 -13.70 18.18
N ALA A 90 8.55 -13.90 18.08
CA ALA A 90 9.47 -13.77 19.22
C ALA A 90 9.64 -12.32 19.72
N SER A 91 9.52 -11.32 18.84
CA SER A 91 9.52 -9.91 19.26
C SER A 91 8.22 -9.53 19.96
N ASP A 92 7.06 -10.07 19.54
CA ASP A 92 5.79 -9.90 20.27
C ASP A 92 5.86 -10.52 21.67
N VAL A 93 6.49 -11.70 21.81
CA VAL A 93 6.70 -12.35 23.12
C VAL A 93 7.53 -11.47 24.06
N TYR A 94 8.56 -10.79 23.54
CA TYR A 94 9.33 -9.82 24.32
C TYR A 94 8.46 -8.68 24.81
N SER A 95 7.72 -8.03 23.91
CA SER A 95 6.82 -6.93 24.25
C SER A 95 5.72 -7.38 25.24
N PHE A 96 5.28 -8.64 25.16
CA PHE A 96 4.34 -9.23 26.12
C PHE A 96 4.96 -9.37 27.52
N GLY A 97 6.25 -9.73 27.61
CA GLY A 97 7.00 -9.69 28.87
C GLY A 97 7.04 -8.28 29.47
N CYS A 98 7.29 -7.26 28.64
CA CYS A 98 7.23 -5.85 29.05
C CYS A 98 5.83 -5.43 29.53
N VAL A 99 4.76 -5.86 28.85
CA VAL A 99 3.38 -5.63 29.29
C VAL A 99 3.09 -6.33 30.62
N CYS A 100 3.56 -7.56 30.83
CA CYS A 100 3.37 -8.24 32.12
C CYS A 100 4.04 -7.46 33.26
N PHE A 101 5.23 -6.92 33.03
CA PHE A 101 5.90 -6.03 33.98
C PHE A 101 5.14 -4.72 34.21
N GLU A 102 4.65 -4.09 33.14
CA GLU A 102 3.86 -2.86 33.18
C GLU A 102 2.54 -3.04 33.94
N LEU A 103 1.81 -4.13 33.67
CA LEU A 103 0.60 -4.48 34.38
C LEU A 103 0.85 -4.75 35.87
N TYR A 104 2.03 -5.23 36.23
CA TYR A 104 2.40 -5.48 37.63
C TYR A 104 2.75 -4.17 38.37
N THR A 105 3.54 -3.32 37.72
CA THR A 105 4.12 -2.12 38.34
C THR A 105 3.27 -0.87 38.15
N GLY A 106 2.31 -0.90 37.21
CA GLY A 106 1.56 0.26 36.75
C GLY A 106 2.41 1.29 35.99
N ARG A 107 3.64 0.93 35.59
CA ARG A 107 4.59 1.84 34.92
C ARG A 107 5.26 1.16 33.73
N PRO A 108 5.61 1.91 32.67
CA PRO A 108 6.41 1.38 31.58
C PRO A 108 7.73 0.76 32.07
N PRO A 109 8.26 -0.27 31.38
CA PRO A 109 9.61 -0.74 31.66
C PRO A 109 10.61 0.42 31.48
N PHE A 110 11.58 0.54 32.40
CA PHE A 110 12.54 1.65 32.45
C PHE A 110 11.92 3.05 32.59
N SER A 111 10.73 3.19 33.20
CA SER A 111 10.04 4.49 33.39
C SER A 111 10.88 5.60 34.08
N GLY A 112 11.96 5.25 34.78
CA GLY A 112 12.87 6.20 35.44
C GLY A 112 14.03 6.68 34.58
N ILE A 113 14.14 6.22 33.32
CA ILE A 113 15.27 6.52 32.43
C ILE A 113 14.75 7.36 31.27
N LEU A 114 15.02 8.66 31.35
CA LEU A 114 14.74 9.63 30.29
C LEU A 114 16.06 10.30 29.87
N PRO A 115 16.29 10.54 28.57
CA PRO A 115 15.40 10.29 27.43
C PRO A 115 15.41 8.82 26.94
N GLU A 116 14.43 8.46 26.10
CA GLU A 116 14.20 7.11 25.54
C GLU A 116 15.46 6.38 25.01
N PRO A 117 16.42 7.05 24.33
CA PRO A 117 17.64 6.38 23.84
C PRO A 117 18.46 5.70 24.94
N GLY A 118 18.41 6.22 26.18
CA GLY A 118 19.10 5.61 27.32
C GLY A 118 18.49 4.26 27.71
N ALA A 119 17.16 4.13 27.64
CA ALA A 119 16.46 2.88 27.88
C ALA A 119 16.73 1.85 26.76
N MET A 120 16.72 2.30 25.49
CA MET A 120 17.05 1.45 24.34
C MET A 120 18.46 0.86 24.48
N MET A 121 19.46 1.67 24.82
CA MET A 121 20.84 1.21 24.96
C MET A 121 21.00 0.14 26.06
N LYS A 122 20.29 0.29 27.18
CA LYS A 122 20.26 -0.72 28.24
C LYS A 122 19.66 -2.04 27.77
N VAL A 123 18.55 -1.99 27.03
CA VAL A 123 17.92 -3.18 26.43
C VAL A 123 18.88 -3.88 25.47
N ILE A 124 19.53 -3.13 24.57
CA ILE A 124 20.51 -3.66 23.61
C ILE A 124 21.69 -4.30 24.35
N ASN A 125 22.13 -3.75 25.48
CA ASN A 125 23.21 -4.29 26.31
C ASN A 125 22.79 -5.48 27.21
N GLY A 126 21.53 -5.92 27.14
CA GLY A 126 21.05 -7.08 27.91
C GLY A 126 20.56 -6.75 29.32
N GLU A 127 20.46 -5.47 29.68
CA GLU A 127 19.91 -5.05 30.96
C GLU A 127 18.37 -5.12 30.94
N ARG A 128 17.76 -5.38 32.10
CA ARG A 128 16.31 -5.43 32.31
C ARG A 128 15.92 -4.63 33.55
N PRO A 129 14.67 -4.17 33.67
CA PRO A 129 14.21 -3.52 34.89
C PRO A 129 14.40 -4.44 36.10
N PRO A 130 14.76 -3.89 37.28
CA PRO A 130 14.91 -4.69 38.48
C PRO A 130 13.58 -5.32 38.88
N ARG A 131 13.65 -6.48 39.55
CA ARG A 131 12.47 -7.18 40.06
C ARG A 131 11.68 -6.23 40.98
N PRO A 132 10.37 -6.02 40.74
CA PRO A 132 9.56 -5.16 41.59
C PRO A 132 9.52 -5.68 43.02
N SER A 133 9.87 -4.81 43.98
CA SER A 133 9.79 -5.07 45.42
C SER A 133 8.51 -4.52 46.06
N SER A 134 7.59 -3.95 45.26
CA SER A 134 6.31 -3.44 45.73
C SER A 134 5.47 -4.54 46.37
N SER A 135 4.61 -4.18 47.33
CA SER A 135 3.67 -5.12 47.98
C SER A 135 2.34 -5.16 47.22
N PRO A 136 1.80 -6.34 46.87
CA PRO A 136 2.36 -7.68 47.05
C PRO A 136 3.60 -7.91 46.19
N ALA A 137 4.55 -8.73 46.66
CA ALA A 137 5.74 -9.08 45.89
C ALA A 137 5.40 -10.01 44.72
N ILE A 138 6.07 -9.81 43.57
CA ILE A 138 5.86 -10.67 42.40
C ILE A 138 6.33 -12.09 42.73
N SER A 139 5.53 -13.11 42.44
CA SER A 139 5.93 -14.50 42.74
C SER A 139 7.15 -14.91 41.92
N ASP A 140 7.97 -15.82 42.45
CA ASP A 140 9.15 -16.33 41.73
C ASP A 140 8.76 -16.98 40.40
N SER A 141 7.65 -17.74 40.39
CA SER A 141 7.14 -18.37 39.17
C SER A 141 6.83 -17.35 38.08
N LEU A 142 6.11 -16.28 38.41
CA LEU A 142 5.72 -15.24 37.47
C LEU A 142 6.94 -14.43 37.01
N TRP A 143 7.85 -14.12 37.92
CA TRP A 143 9.08 -13.42 37.59
C TRP A 143 9.98 -14.23 36.64
N ASN A 144 10.08 -15.55 36.85
CA ASN A 144 10.82 -16.45 35.96
C ASN A 144 10.22 -16.45 34.55
N TYR A 145 8.89 -16.47 34.44
CA TYR A 145 8.21 -16.39 33.14
C TYR A 145 8.44 -15.05 32.43
N VAL A 146 8.25 -13.93 33.13
CA VAL A 146 8.56 -12.59 32.59
C VAL A 146 10.03 -12.52 32.13
N SER A 147 10.93 -13.11 32.93
CA SER A 147 12.36 -13.22 32.62
C SER A 147 12.66 -14.01 31.34
N MET A 148 11.91 -15.08 31.08
CA MET A 148 12.02 -15.86 29.85
C MET A 148 11.43 -15.13 28.64
N TYR A 149 10.33 -14.40 28.80
CA TYR A 149 9.65 -13.73 27.69
C TYR A 149 10.48 -12.61 27.09
N TRP A 150 11.16 -11.82 27.92
CA TRP A 150 12.04 -10.74 27.47
C TRP A 150 13.51 -11.15 27.35
N ALA A 151 13.82 -12.44 27.14
CA ALA A 151 15.19 -12.93 26.99
C ALA A 151 15.94 -12.20 25.86
N GLN A 152 17.26 -12.05 26.00
CA GLN A 152 18.08 -11.33 25.03
C GLN A 152 18.07 -12.01 23.66
N ASP A 153 18.26 -13.33 23.63
CA ASP A 153 18.17 -14.11 22.39
C ASP A 153 16.69 -14.46 22.10
N PRO A 154 16.14 -14.03 20.93
CA PRO A 154 14.77 -14.35 20.55
C PRO A 154 14.51 -15.85 20.40
N LYS A 155 15.53 -16.70 20.15
CA LYS A 155 15.36 -18.15 19.99
C LYS A 155 15.00 -18.88 21.27
N ILE A 156 15.35 -18.29 22.42
CA ILE A 156 15.10 -18.87 23.74
C ILE A 156 13.69 -18.50 24.24
N ARG A 157 13.07 -17.47 23.65
CA ARG A 157 11.73 -17.03 24.01
C ARG A 157 10.70 -18.10 23.60
N PRO A 158 9.79 -18.51 24.51
CA PRO A 158 8.79 -19.52 24.19
C PRO A 158 7.81 -19.03 23.12
N ALA A 159 7.28 -19.94 22.31
CA ALA A 159 6.17 -19.63 21.43
C ALA A 159 4.94 -19.23 22.26
N MET A 160 4.10 -18.32 21.74
CA MET A 160 2.90 -17.90 22.48
C MET A 160 2.02 -19.10 22.86
N GLN A 161 1.86 -20.11 22.01
CA GLN A 161 1.13 -21.34 22.38
C GLN A 161 1.63 -22.02 23.66
N THR A 162 2.95 -22.04 23.90
CA THR A 162 3.56 -22.58 25.12
C THR A 162 3.37 -21.65 26.31
N VAL A 163 3.40 -20.33 26.08
CA VAL A 163 3.07 -19.33 27.09
C VAL A 163 1.63 -19.54 27.60
N ALA A 164 0.65 -19.84 26.73
CA ALA A 164 -0.73 -20.11 27.11
C ALA A 164 -0.88 -21.27 28.09
N GLN A 165 -0.06 -22.29 27.88
CA GLN A 165 -0.13 -23.57 28.58
C GLN A 165 0.61 -23.52 29.93
N ASN A 166 1.69 -22.74 30.01
CA ASN A 166 2.58 -22.71 31.17
C ASN A 166 2.33 -21.52 32.11
N MET A 167 1.57 -20.50 31.69
CA MET A 167 1.32 -19.31 32.48
C MET A 167 0.38 -19.61 33.66
N PHE A 168 0.97 -19.91 34.81
CA PHE A 168 0.29 -19.97 36.11
C PHE A 168 0.18 -18.56 36.70
N TRP A 169 -0.62 -17.71 36.09
CA TRP A 169 -1.06 -16.52 36.81
C TRP A 169 -2.07 -16.99 37.89
N PRO A 170 -1.88 -16.67 39.19
CA PRO A 170 -2.74 -17.19 40.24
C PRO A 170 -4.20 -16.87 39.92
N ARG A 171 -5.04 -17.92 39.84
CA ARG A 171 -6.49 -17.74 39.70
C ARG A 171 -6.94 -16.83 40.85
N PRO A 172 -7.85 -15.88 40.62
CA PRO A 172 -8.49 -15.20 41.74
C PRO A 172 -9.01 -16.28 42.70
N PRO A 173 -8.77 -16.17 44.03
CA PRO A 173 -9.24 -17.17 44.98
C PRO A 173 -10.72 -17.46 44.76
N SER A 174 -11.13 -18.73 44.85
CA SER A 174 -12.52 -19.19 44.70
C SER A 174 -13.50 -18.49 45.64
N ASP A 175 -12.98 -17.92 46.72
CA ASP A 175 -13.75 -17.23 47.76
C ASP A 175 -13.80 -15.71 47.52
N VAL A 176 -13.24 -15.22 46.42
CA VAL A 176 -13.54 -13.88 45.92
C VAL A 176 -14.87 -14.01 45.17
N PRO A 177 -16.00 -13.53 45.71
CA PRO A 177 -17.26 -13.52 44.97
C PRO A 177 -17.01 -12.81 43.63
N PRO A 178 -17.71 -13.17 42.54
CA PRO A 178 -17.63 -12.43 41.28
C PRO A 178 -17.81 -10.95 41.63
N ARG A 179 -16.72 -10.19 41.58
CA ARG A 179 -16.71 -8.84 42.16
C ARG A 179 -17.73 -8.03 41.38
N ARG A 180 -18.62 -7.35 42.10
CA ARG A 180 -19.61 -6.42 41.56
C ARG A 180 -18.99 -5.56 40.45
N ASN A 181 -19.74 -5.46 39.36
CA ASN A 181 -19.55 -4.70 38.12
C ASN A 181 -19.35 -3.18 38.28
N ASP A 182 -18.63 -2.72 39.30
CA ASP A 182 -18.46 -1.28 39.52
C ASP A 182 -17.15 -0.83 38.88
N TRP A 183 -17.14 -0.86 37.55
CA TRP A 183 -16.26 0.01 36.78
C TRP A 183 -16.85 1.43 36.76
N PRO A 184 -15.99 2.46 36.92
CA PRO A 184 -14.58 2.41 37.28
C PRO A 184 -14.34 2.22 38.79
N PRO A 185 -13.11 1.79 39.16
CA PRO A 185 -12.69 1.46 40.52
C PRO A 185 -13.18 2.46 41.58
N PRO A 186 -13.50 1.98 42.79
CA PRO A 186 -13.76 2.86 43.92
C PRO A 186 -12.54 3.76 44.16
N PRO A 187 -12.75 4.96 44.71
CA PRO A 187 -11.66 5.90 44.98
C PRO A 187 -10.55 5.30 45.85
N PRO A 188 -9.32 5.80 45.72
CA PRO A 188 -8.25 5.46 46.66
C PRO A 188 -8.69 5.80 48.08
N ALA A 189 -8.35 4.94 49.06
CA ALA A 189 -8.74 5.15 50.46
C ALA A 189 -8.13 6.41 51.11
N THR A 190 -7.20 7.07 50.42
CA THR A 190 -6.47 8.28 50.82
C THR A 190 -6.85 9.52 50.01
N GLU A 191 -7.94 9.47 49.23
CA GLU A 191 -8.41 10.60 48.41
C GLU A 191 -8.93 11.75 49.31
N SER A 192 -8.40 12.96 49.11
CA SER A 192 -8.86 14.17 49.83
C SER A 192 -10.21 14.66 49.28
N GLU A 193 -11.02 15.37 50.08
CA GLU A 193 -12.34 15.88 49.64
C GLU A 193 -12.24 16.81 48.40
N GLU A 194 -11.11 17.47 48.20
CA GLU A 194 -10.83 18.33 47.04
C GLU A 194 -10.53 17.56 45.74
N GLU A 195 -10.01 16.33 45.82
CA GLU A 195 -9.63 15.49 44.66
C GLU A 195 -10.83 14.68 44.10
N ARG A 196 -11.86 14.50 44.93
CA ARG A 196 -13.07 13.73 44.61
C ARG A 196 -13.94 14.33 43.49
N PRO A 197 -14.30 15.64 43.49
CA PRO A 197 -15.12 16.23 42.42
C PRO A 197 -14.52 16.12 41.00
N PRO A 198 -13.24 16.47 40.74
CA PRO A 198 -12.68 16.39 39.39
C PRO A 198 -12.58 14.95 38.87
N ARG A 199 -12.31 13.96 39.73
CA ARG A 199 -12.31 12.54 39.33
C ARG A 199 -13.70 12.06 38.94
N VAL A 200 -14.75 12.46 39.69
CA VAL A 200 -16.13 12.06 39.39
C VAL A 200 -16.59 12.68 38.07
N GLU A 201 -16.23 13.93 37.79
CA GLU A 201 -16.55 14.59 36.52
C GLU A 201 -15.80 13.95 35.35
N ALA A 202 -14.49 13.69 35.48
CA ALA A 202 -13.70 12.99 34.46
C ALA A 202 -14.24 11.57 34.18
N LYS A 203 -14.70 10.86 35.22
CA LYS A 203 -15.36 9.54 35.10
C LYS A 203 -16.68 9.65 34.33
N ARG A 204 -17.49 10.67 34.62
CA ARG A 204 -18.77 10.90 33.94
C ARG A 204 -18.56 11.25 32.48
N GLU A 205 -17.57 12.09 32.19
CA GLU A 205 -17.18 12.46 30.83
C GLU A 205 -16.64 11.26 30.05
N ALA A 206 -15.73 10.47 30.62
CA ALA A 206 -15.20 9.26 29.99
C ALA A 206 -16.30 8.24 29.68
N LYS A 207 -17.26 8.05 30.59
CA LYS A 207 -18.43 7.18 30.34
C LYS A 207 -19.33 7.74 29.22
N ARG A 208 -19.54 9.06 29.18
CA ARG A 208 -20.31 9.71 28.10
C ARG A 208 -19.64 9.50 26.74
N VAL A 209 -18.32 9.71 26.67
CA VAL A 209 -17.53 9.51 25.45
C VAL A 209 -17.57 8.04 25.00
N SER A 210 -17.35 7.10 25.92
CA SER A 210 -17.41 5.66 25.62
C SER A 210 -18.79 5.24 25.11
N ASN A 211 -19.87 5.71 25.74
CA ASN A 211 -21.23 5.40 25.29
C ASN A 211 -21.52 5.98 23.90
N ALA A 212 -21.11 7.21 23.64
CA ALA A 212 -21.27 7.84 22.33
C ALA A 212 -20.49 7.08 21.24
N ILE A 213 -19.27 6.62 21.53
CA ILE A 213 -18.48 5.77 20.63
C ILE A 213 -19.18 4.44 20.40
N ASN A 214 -19.65 3.76 21.45
CA ASN A 214 -20.35 2.49 21.33
C ASN A 214 -21.64 2.60 20.51
N GLU A 215 -22.42 3.67 20.70
CA GLU A 215 -23.61 3.96 19.93
C GLU A 215 -23.28 4.25 18.45
N ALA A 216 -22.25 5.07 18.20
CA ALA A 216 -21.75 5.31 16.85
C ALA A 216 -21.27 4.03 16.16
N LEU A 217 -20.52 3.17 16.85
CA LEU A 217 -20.07 1.87 16.34
C LEU A 217 -21.24 0.90 16.12
N ALA A 218 -22.27 0.92 16.96
CA ALA A 218 -23.47 0.10 16.79
C ALA A 218 -24.25 0.53 15.54
N LEU A 219 -24.46 1.84 15.36
CA LEU A 219 -25.06 2.42 14.16
C LEU A 219 -24.22 2.11 12.91
N GLU A 220 -22.89 2.23 12.99
CA GLU A 220 -21.99 1.88 11.89
C GLU A 220 -22.05 0.39 11.56
N ARG A 221 -22.11 -0.50 12.57
CA ARG A 221 -22.28 -1.95 12.38
C ARG A 221 -23.63 -2.29 11.76
N GLU A 222 -24.71 -1.64 12.19
CA GLU A 222 -26.03 -1.82 11.58
C GLU A 222 -26.07 -1.29 10.15
N GLN A 223 -25.45 -0.15 9.87
CA GLN A 223 -25.28 0.37 8.52
C GLN A 223 -24.44 -0.58 7.65
N LYS A 224 -23.32 -1.12 8.16
CA LYS A 224 -22.50 -2.13 7.47
C LYS A 224 -23.24 -3.44 7.23
N LYS A 225 -24.15 -3.84 8.14
CA LYS A 225 -25.02 -5.01 7.94
C LYS A 225 -26.13 -4.75 6.93
N ARG A 226 -26.67 -3.53 6.88
CA ARG A 226 -27.72 -3.11 5.93
C ARG A 226 -27.18 -2.79 4.55
N SER A 227 -25.94 -2.31 4.45
CA SER A 227 -25.21 -2.17 3.19
C SER A 227 -24.52 -3.50 2.88
N SER A 228 -25.12 -4.35 2.06
CA SER A 228 -24.39 -5.47 1.44
C SER A 228 -23.41 -4.91 0.40
N ASN A 229 -22.42 -4.15 0.85
CA ASN A 229 -21.39 -3.59 -0.01
C ASN A 229 -20.45 -4.71 -0.40
N THR A 230 -20.38 -4.97 -1.70
CA THR A 230 -19.48 -5.99 -2.22
C THR A 230 -18.05 -5.47 -2.13
N LYS A 231 -17.22 -6.13 -1.32
CA LYS A 231 -15.80 -5.78 -1.14
C LYS A 231 -14.94 -6.55 -2.13
N ILE A 232 -14.21 -5.81 -2.96
CA ILE A 232 -13.32 -6.35 -3.99
C ILE A 232 -11.89 -5.87 -3.69
N LEU A 233 -10.93 -6.79 -3.69
CA LEU A 233 -9.52 -6.42 -3.60
C LEU A 233 -8.84 -6.52 -4.95
N LEU A 234 -8.14 -5.45 -5.33
CA LEU A 234 -7.33 -5.40 -6.54
C LEU A 234 -5.85 -5.58 -6.17
N LEU A 235 -5.29 -6.72 -6.56
CA LEU A 235 -3.93 -7.14 -6.19
C LEU A 235 -3.05 -7.34 -7.43
N GLY A 236 -1.73 -7.22 -7.24
CA GLY A 236 -0.75 -7.46 -8.30
C GLY A 236 0.48 -6.58 -8.12
N GLN A 237 1.56 -6.92 -8.84
CA GLN A 237 2.81 -6.18 -8.79
C GLN A 237 2.62 -4.70 -9.17
N ALA A 238 3.56 -3.82 -8.79
CA ALA A 238 3.61 -2.45 -9.29
C ALA A 238 3.56 -2.44 -10.82
N GLU A 239 2.84 -1.45 -11.38
CA GLU A 239 2.63 -1.28 -12.83
C GLU A 239 1.94 -2.48 -13.54
N SER A 240 1.23 -3.35 -12.82
CA SER A 240 0.46 -4.44 -13.44
C SER A 240 -0.81 -3.97 -14.16
N GLY A 241 -1.19 -2.69 -14.01
CA GLY A 241 -2.38 -2.09 -14.62
C GLY A 241 -3.62 -2.07 -13.73
N LYS A 242 -3.46 -2.18 -12.39
CA LYS A 242 -4.55 -2.18 -11.40
C LYS A 242 -5.46 -0.96 -11.56
N SER A 243 -4.89 0.23 -11.39
CA SER A 243 -5.65 1.48 -11.47
C SER A 243 -6.31 1.68 -12.85
N THR A 244 -5.72 1.16 -13.93
CA THR A 244 -6.35 1.16 -15.27
C THR A 244 -7.55 0.23 -15.34
N ILE A 245 -7.46 -1.00 -14.82
CA ILE A 245 -8.61 -1.93 -14.75
C ILE A 245 -9.71 -1.35 -13.87
N LEU A 246 -9.38 -0.76 -12.72
CA LEU A 246 -10.33 -0.08 -11.86
C LEU A 246 -11.09 1.03 -12.60
N ARG A 247 -10.38 1.87 -13.36
CA ARG A 247 -11.03 2.92 -14.18
C ARG A 247 -11.93 2.33 -15.27
N ASN A 248 -11.59 1.18 -15.86
CA ASN A 248 -12.49 0.49 -16.78
C ASN A 248 -13.75 -0.02 -16.07
N PHE A 249 -13.65 -0.51 -14.83
CA PHE A 249 -14.84 -0.86 -14.02
C PHE A 249 -15.72 0.37 -13.79
N GLN A 250 -15.13 1.52 -13.45
CA GLN A 250 -15.86 2.77 -13.28
C GLN A 250 -16.54 3.23 -14.58
N LEU A 251 -15.82 3.17 -15.70
CA LEU A 251 -16.34 3.56 -17.01
C LEU A 251 -17.58 2.75 -17.41
N LEU A 252 -17.60 1.44 -17.12
CA LEU A 252 -18.70 0.55 -17.50
C LEU A 252 -19.86 0.56 -16.50
N LEU A 253 -19.56 0.62 -15.21
CA LEU A 253 -20.57 0.49 -14.16
C LEU A 253 -21.13 1.84 -13.71
N ALA A 254 -20.37 2.93 -13.83
CA ALA A 254 -20.74 4.27 -13.40
C ALA A 254 -20.35 5.35 -14.44
N PRO A 255 -20.87 5.26 -15.69
CA PRO A 255 -20.45 6.14 -16.78
C PRO A 255 -20.74 7.62 -16.53
N LYS A 256 -21.84 7.98 -15.84
CA LYS A 256 -22.15 9.39 -15.56
C LYS A 256 -21.18 9.98 -14.55
N ALA A 257 -20.91 9.25 -13.47
CA ALA A 257 -19.88 9.63 -12.49
C ALA A 257 -18.50 9.78 -13.15
N PHE A 258 -18.10 8.81 -13.99
CA PHE A 258 -16.84 8.86 -14.73
C PHE A 258 -16.74 10.10 -15.63
N GLN A 259 -17.82 10.45 -16.36
CA GLN A 259 -17.85 11.63 -17.21
C GLN A 259 -17.79 12.94 -16.42
N ALA A 260 -18.46 13.01 -15.26
CA ALA A 260 -18.40 14.18 -14.39
C ALA A 260 -16.98 14.44 -13.84
N GLU A 261 -16.15 13.41 -13.74
CA GLU A 261 -14.75 13.50 -13.30
C GLU A 261 -13.75 13.77 -14.43
N ALA A 262 -14.15 13.63 -15.70
CA ALA A 262 -13.25 13.70 -16.85
C ALA A 262 -12.42 14.99 -16.89
N GLU A 263 -13.05 16.13 -16.58
CA GLU A 263 -12.39 17.44 -16.53
C GLU A 263 -11.24 17.49 -15.50
N ARG A 264 -11.35 16.75 -14.39
CA ARG A 264 -10.33 16.72 -13.32
C ARG A 264 -9.07 15.97 -13.73
N TRP A 265 -9.14 15.14 -14.77
CA TRP A 265 -7.99 14.42 -15.32
C TRP A 265 -7.16 15.27 -16.29
N ARG A 266 -7.71 16.39 -16.80
CA ARG A 266 -6.99 17.25 -17.75
C ARG A 266 -5.60 17.68 -17.25
N PRO A 267 -5.43 18.22 -16.02
CA PRO A 267 -4.11 18.64 -15.55
C PRO A 267 -3.11 17.48 -15.46
N VAL A 268 -3.58 16.27 -15.17
CA VAL A 268 -2.74 15.06 -15.10
C VAL A 268 -2.24 14.67 -16.49
N ILE A 269 -3.14 14.65 -17.49
CA ILE A 269 -2.81 14.34 -18.88
C ILE A 269 -1.83 15.36 -19.45
N HIS A 270 -2.09 16.65 -19.20
CA HIS A 270 -1.18 17.73 -19.58
C HIS A 270 0.19 17.58 -18.95
N LEU A 271 0.26 17.19 -17.68
CA LEU A 271 1.51 16.96 -16.99
C LEU A 271 2.28 15.74 -17.54
N ASN A 272 1.60 14.63 -17.84
CA ASN A 272 2.22 13.47 -18.46
C ASN A 272 2.83 13.83 -19.84
N LEU A 273 2.11 14.61 -20.65
CA LEU A 273 2.61 15.10 -21.92
C LEU A 273 3.84 15.99 -21.74
N VAL A 274 3.75 17.02 -20.90
CA VAL A 274 4.83 17.99 -20.67
C VAL A 274 6.10 17.33 -20.14
N ARG A 275 5.96 16.35 -19.24
CA ARG A 275 7.11 15.57 -18.75
C ARG A 275 7.77 14.73 -19.83
N SER A 276 6.98 14.15 -20.72
CA SER A 276 7.52 13.40 -21.86
C SER A 276 8.36 14.32 -22.75
N VAL A 277 7.90 15.56 -22.98
CA VAL A 277 8.65 16.58 -23.71
C VAL A 277 9.94 16.98 -22.98
N ASN A 278 9.84 17.32 -21.69
CA ASN A 278 11.01 17.74 -20.89
C ASN A 278 12.03 16.61 -20.74
N PHE A 279 11.59 15.36 -20.69
CA PHE A 279 12.45 14.19 -20.71
C PHE A 279 13.25 14.11 -22.01
N VAL A 280 12.58 14.22 -23.17
CA VAL A 280 13.25 14.25 -24.49
C VAL A 280 14.27 15.38 -24.57
N LEU A 281 13.92 16.59 -24.11
CA LEU A 281 14.83 17.73 -24.06
C LEU A 281 16.06 17.47 -23.18
N GLY A 282 15.87 16.87 -21.99
CA GLY A 282 16.97 16.49 -21.10
C GLY A 282 17.92 15.47 -21.71
N LEU A 283 17.42 14.51 -22.51
CA LEU A 283 18.27 13.53 -23.20
C LEU A 283 19.20 14.20 -24.23
N LEU A 284 18.74 15.28 -24.87
CA LEU A 284 19.51 16.07 -25.84
C LEU A 284 20.58 16.94 -25.16
N GLU A 285 20.30 17.49 -23.97
CA GLU A 285 21.28 18.27 -23.19
C GLU A 285 22.45 17.39 -22.72
N VAL A 286 22.20 16.14 -22.31
CA VAL A 286 23.23 15.19 -21.85
C VAL A 286 24.20 14.74 -22.96
N ARG A 287 23.81 14.82 -24.25
CA ARG A 287 24.75 14.56 -25.37
C ARG A 287 25.91 15.56 -25.42
N HIS A 288 25.85 16.67 -24.68
CA HIS A 288 26.90 17.67 -24.61
C HIS A 288 27.32 17.96 -23.17
N PRO A 289 28.22 17.17 -22.56
CA PRO A 289 29.02 17.71 -21.47
C PRO A 289 29.80 18.89 -22.03
N SER A 290 29.75 20.02 -21.34
CA SER A 290 30.58 21.18 -21.64
C SER A 290 32.05 20.73 -21.60
N THR A 291 32.67 20.51 -22.75
CA THR A 291 34.11 20.37 -22.87
C THR A 291 34.74 21.74 -22.63
N TYR A 292 34.77 22.16 -21.37
CA TYR A 292 35.75 23.10 -20.85
C TYR A 292 36.85 22.26 -20.20
N ASN A 293 37.70 21.68 -21.03
CA ASN A 293 39.10 21.46 -20.70
C ASN A 293 39.87 21.80 -21.97
N GLY A 294 40.81 22.74 -21.82
CA GLY A 294 41.67 23.18 -22.90
C GLY A 294 42.42 22.00 -23.51
N ASP A 295 42.73 22.16 -24.80
CA ASP A 295 43.62 21.31 -25.58
C ASP A 295 43.07 19.97 -26.08
N ALA A 296 42.09 20.05 -26.99
CA ALA A 296 42.01 19.13 -28.13
C ALA A 296 41.18 19.75 -29.27
N GLN A 297 41.76 19.86 -30.47
CA GLN A 297 41.04 20.22 -31.68
C GLN A 297 39.95 19.17 -31.99
N PRO A 298 38.70 19.56 -32.30
CA PRO A 298 37.66 18.61 -32.66
C PRO A 298 37.82 18.20 -34.13
N THR A 299 38.31 17.00 -34.37
CA THR A 299 38.31 16.34 -35.67
C THR A 299 37.10 15.40 -35.77
N SER A 300 35.89 15.97 -35.97
CA SER A 300 34.70 15.32 -36.59
C SER A 300 33.50 16.30 -36.62
N PRO A 301 32.73 16.43 -37.71
CA PRO A 301 31.55 17.33 -37.78
C PRO A 301 30.28 16.77 -37.13
N ASP A 302 30.24 15.50 -36.73
CA ASP A 302 29.01 14.76 -36.38
C ASP A 302 28.47 15.01 -34.95
N GLY A 303 29.07 15.93 -34.19
CA GLY A 303 28.75 16.12 -32.78
C GLY A 303 27.74 17.24 -32.46
N ALA A 304 27.51 18.20 -33.35
CA ALA A 304 26.73 19.39 -33.01
C ALA A 304 25.22 19.14 -33.17
N LEU A 305 24.43 19.32 -32.08
CA LEU A 305 22.97 19.42 -32.18
C LEU A 305 22.60 20.37 -33.34
N SER A 306 21.75 19.92 -34.26
CA SER A 306 21.33 20.75 -35.40
C SER A 306 20.82 22.09 -34.88
N GLY A 307 21.15 23.19 -35.58
CA GLY A 307 20.76 24.54 -35.13
C GLY A 307 19.26 24.68 -34.89
N GLN A 308 18.46 23.83 -35.53
CA GLN A 308 17.03 23.67 -35.33
C GLN A 308 16.68 23.11 -33.94
N LEU A 309 17.33 22.04 -33.47
CA LEU A 309 17.06 21.45 -32.14
C LEU A 309 17.45 22.40 -31.00
N ARG A 310 18.50 23.21 -31.17
CA ARG A 310 18.84 24.27 -30.20
C ARG A 310 17.75 25.33 -30.11
N ARG A 311 17.22 25.77 -31.27
CA ARG A 311 16.09 26.72 -31.30
C ARG A 311 14.83 26.13 -30.63
N LEU A 312 14.51 24.86 -30.91
CA LEU A 312 13.40 24.16 -30.27
C LEU A 312 13.58 24.02 -28.76
N SER A 313 14.80 23.77 -28.28
CA SER A 313 15.09 23.70 -26.83
C SER A 313 14.82 25.04 -26.13
N ILE A 314 15.12 26.16 -26.80
CA ILE A 314 14.83 27.51 -26.28
C ILE A 314 13.33 27.79 -26.35
N SER A 315 12.66 27.48 -27.47
CA SER A 315 11.24 27.78 -27.63
C SER A 315 10.34 26.95 -26.70
N LEU A 316 10.77 25.73 -26.35
CA LEU A 316 10.06 24.85 -25.43
C LEU A 316 10.42 25.05 -23.95
N ALA A 317 11.35 25.95 -23.63
CA ALA A 317 11.73 26.26 -22.24
C ALA A 317 10.55 26.61 -21.31
N PRO A 318 9.48 27.31 -21.75
CA PRO A 318 8.30 27.59 -20.91
C PRO A 318 7.61 26.33 -20.37
N LEU A 319 7.77 25.17 -21.01
CA LEU A 319 7.15 23.92 -20.56
C LEU A 319 7.72 23.42 -19.22
N ARG A 320 8.93 23.84 -18.83
CA ARG A 320 9.48 23.55 -17.49
C ARG A 320 8.66 24.23 -16.39
N GLN A 321 8.21 25.47 -16.63
CA GLN A 321 7.34 26.19 -15.71
C GLN A 321 5.96 25.53 -15.64
N VAL A 322 5.40 25.12 -16.79
CA VAL A 322 4.14 24.38 -16.84
C VAL A 322 4.21 23.10 -16.01
N GLU A 323 5.31 22.35 -16.13
CA GLU A 323 5.52 21.14 -15.32
C GLU A 323 5.49 21.44 -13.82
N GLU A 324 6.17 22.51 -13.37
CA GLU A 324 6.20 22.89 -11.95
C GLU A 324 4.82 23.31 -11.45
N THR A 325 4.09 24.13 -12.21
CA THR A 325 2.73 24.57 -11.87
C THR A 325 1.77 23.38 -11.73
N LEU A 326 1.73 22.49 -12.73
CA LEU A 326 0.85 21.31 -12.71
C LEU A 326 1.26 20.32 -11.60
N SER A 327 2.56 20.13 -11.39
CA SER A 327 3.07 19.24 -10.32
C SER A 327 2.67 19.75 -8.94
N ASN A 328 2.79 21.06 -8.68
CA ASN A 328 2.41 21.66 -7.41
C ASN A 328 0.89 21.56 -7.18
N ARG A 329 0.08 21.75 -8.24
CA ARG A 329 -1.38 21.62 -8.17
C ARG A 329 -1.81 20.21 -7.81
N ILE A 330 -1.21 19.19 -8.44
CA ILE A 330 -1.58 17.78 -8.24
C ILE A 330 -1.06 17.24 -6.89
N ALA A 331 0.14 17.64 -6.46
CA ALA A 331 0.75 17.16 -5.22
C ALA A 331 0.28 17.88 -3.94
N GLY A 332 -0.36 19.05 -4.06
CA GLY A 332 -0.91 19.81 -2.93
C GLY A 332 0.13 20.43 -1.97
N SER A 333 1.42 20.13 -2.11
CA SER A 333 2.52 20.77 -1.37
C SER A 333 3.88 20.55 -2.05
N ARG A 334 4.80 21.51 -1.85
CA ARG A 334 6.13 21.55 -2.49
C ARG A 334 7.00 20.40 -1.92
N PRO A 335 7.45 19.42 -2.72
CA PRO A 335 8.34 18.37 -2.22
C PRO A 335 9.70 18.95 -1.80
N PRO A 336 10.34 18.45 -0.72
CA PRO A 336 11.59 18.98 -0.19
C PRO A 336 12.70 19.02 -1.26
N GLN A 337 13.56 20.03 -1.18
CA GLN A 337 14.51 20.41 -2.22
C GLN A 337 15.70 19.44 -2.40
N SER A 338 15.92 18.50 -1.48
CA SER A 338 17.22 17.83 -1.33
C SER A 338 17.60 16.76 -2.37
N ASN A 339 16.70 16.33 -3.28
CA ASN A 339 17.03 15.35 -4.34
C ASN A 339 16.73 15.82 -5.78
N ARG A 340 16.47 17.11 -6.01
CA ARG A 340 15.86 17.59 -7.26
C ARG A 340 16.75 17.55 -8.52
N GLU A 341 18.07 17.53 -8.41
CA GLU A 341 18.93 17.79 -9.58
C GLU A 341 19.72 16.58 -10.09
N ARG A 342 20.00 15.56 -9.25
CA ARG A 342 20.83 14.42 -9.68
C ARG A 342 20.05 13.27 -10.34
N ASP A 343 18.75 13.12 -10.07
CA ASP A 343 17.96 11.96 -10.54
C ASP A 343 16.97 12.26 -11.69
N ARG A 344 16.80 13.52 -12.10
CA ARG A 344 15.68 13.92 -12.99
C ARG A 344 15.73 13.32 -14.41
N TYR A 345 16.91 12.97 -14.93
CA TYR A 345 17.08 12.56 -16.33
C TYR A 345 18.09 11.43 -16.56
N HIS A 346 18.50 10.72 -15.51
CA HIS A 346 19.44 9.58 -15.60
C HIS A 346 18.77 8.20 -15.74
N SER A 347 17.45 8.12 -15.60
CA SER A 347 16.70 6.87 -15.77
C SER A 347 16.19 6.75 -17.22
N ALA A 348 16.14 5.53 -17.76
CA ALA A 348 15.53 5.21 -19.06
C ALA A 348 14.00 5.45 -19.12
N ARG A 349 13.43 6.18 -18.14
CA ARG A 349 12.00 6.40 -17.93
C ARG A 349 11.72 7.87 -17.60
N THR A 350 10.59 8.38 -18.08
CA THR A 350 10.09 9.71 -17.74
C THR A 350 9.77 9.80 -16.25
N SER A 351 10.01 10.97 -15.64
CA SER A 351 9.79 11.20 -14.20
C SER A 351 8.31 11.06 -13.81
N GLU A 352 8.03 10.31 -12.74
CA GLU A 352 6.66 9.98 -12.32
C GLU A 352 6.23 10.79 -11.08
N ILE A 353 4.94 11.16 -11.00
CA ILE A 353 4.38 11.75 -9.77
C ILE A 353 3.84 10.64 -8.90
N SER A 354 4.22 10.72 -7.63
CA SER A 354 3.71 9.85 -6.57
C SER A 354 2.86 10.67 -5.61
N LEU A 355 1.63 10.23 -5.35
CA LEU A 355 0.70 10.85 -4.41
C LEU A 355 0.49 9.95 -3.20
N ARG A 356 0.52 10.52 -1.99
CA ARG A 356 0.24 9.77 -0.76
C ARG A 356 -1.27 9.64 -0.52
N SER A 357 -1.68 8.43 -0.12
CA SER A 357 -3.05 8.14 0.30
C SER A 357 -3.50 9.08 1.44
N GLY A 358 -4.75 9.55 1.36
CA GLY A 358 -5.39 10.39 2.38
C GLY A 358 -5.18 11.91 2.30
N SER A 359 -4.34 12.44 1.40
CA SER A 359 -4.13 13.91 1.32
C SER A 359 -3.97 14.51 -0.07
N GLY A 360 -3.49 13.77 -1.08
CA GLY A 360 -3.19 14.31 -2.41
C GLY A 360 -4.28 14.05 -3.45
N LEU A 361 -4.40 12.78 -3.89
CA LEU A 361 -5.28 12.42 -5.01
C LEU A 361 -6.77 12.51 -4.66
N THR A 362 -7.17 12.10 -3.45
CA THR A 362 -8.57 12.18 -2.99
C THR A 362 -9.03 13.62 -2.75
N LYS A 363 -8.11 14.55 -2.42
CA LYS A 363 -8.40 15.99 -2.35
C LYS A 363 -8.40 16.64 -3.74
N PHE A 364 -7.41 16.33 -4.58
CA PHE A 364 -7.27 16.87 -5.94
C PHE A 364 -8.39 16.39 -6.87
N LEU A 365 -8.72 15.09 -6.84
CA LEU A 365 -9.84 14.51 -7.56
C LEU A 365 -11.15 14.56 -6.76
N GLY A 366 -11.18 15.18 -5.58
CA GLY A 366 -12.38 15.49 -4.80
C GLY A 366 -13.34 14.31 -4.59
N PHE A 367 -12.96 13.42 -3.67
CA PHE A 367 -13.71 12.28 -3.12
C PHE A 367 -15.25 12.40 -3.22
N TRP A 368 -15.88 11.62 -4.11
CA TRP A 368 -17.07 10.75 -3.93
C TRP A 368 -18.26 11.17 -3.02
N ARG A 369 -18.35 12.42 -2.56
CA ARG A 369 -19.49 13.01 -1.84
C ARG A 369 -19.60 14.48 -2.21
N GLY A 370 -20.53 14.77 -3.13
CA GLY A 370 -21.39 15.96 -3.18
C GLY A 370 -20.95 17.28 -2.52
N SER A 371 -19.70 17.71 -2.63
CA SER A 371 -19.29 19.07 -2.29
C SER A 371 -18.74 19.75 -3.54
N SER A 372 -19.62 20.52 -4.17
CA SER A 372 -19.30 21.48 -5.21
C SER A 372 -18.53 22.66 -4.61
N SER A 373 -17.24 22.51 -4.35
CA SER A 373 -16.37 23.68 -4.17
C SER A 373 -16.08 24.25 -5.56
N ILE A 374 -16.65 25.43 -5.86
CA ILE A 374 -16.35 26.19 -7.07
C ILE A 374 -14.84 26.46 -7.09
N PRO A 375 -14.11 26.13 -8.17
CA PRO A 375 -12.67 26.41 -8.27
C PRO A 375 -12.40 27.91 -8.09
N ASP A 376 -11.38 28.26 -7.30
CA ASP A 376 -11.00 29.66 -7.06
C ASP A 376 -10.64 30.35 -8.40
N ARG A 377 -10.96 31.64 -8.52
CA ARG A 377 -10.74 32.43 -9.74
C ARG A 377 -9.26 32.46 -10.16
N LYS A 378 -8.36 32.36 -9.17
CA LYS A 378 -6.92 32.23 -9.40
C LYS A 378 -6.54 30.90 -10.04
N GLU A 379 -7.14 29.81 -9.59
CA GLU A 379 -6.88 28.46 -10.11
C GLU A 379 -7.32 28.32 -11.58
N GLN A 380 -8.48 28.89 -11.91
CA GLN A 380 -8.98 28.95 -13.29
C GLN A 380 -8.06 29.76 -14.21
N ALA A 381 -7.50 30.87 -13.72
CA ALA A 381 -6.58 31.70 -14.49
C ALA A 381 -5.24 30.99 -14.74
N GLU A 382 -4.69 30.30 -13.73
CA GLU A 382 -3.46 29.51 -13.85
C GLU A 382 -3.63 28.32 -14.81
N GLU A 383 -4.81 27.66 -14.79
CA GLU A 383 -5.15 26.60 -15.74
C GLU A 383 -5.22 27.14 -17.17
N LEU A 384 -5.91 28.27 -17.39
CA LEU A 384 -6.01 28.88 -18.71
C LEU A 384 -4.64 29.32 -19.24
N GLN A 385 -3.78 29.88 -18.38
CA GLN A 385 -2.42 30.25 -18.75
C GLN A 385 -1.60 29.02 -19.16
N THR A 386 -1.70 27.93 -18.39
CA THR A 386 -1.03 26.66 -18.71
C THR A 386 -1.45 26.14 -20.09
N ARG A 387 -2.76 26.15 -20.38
CA ARG A 387 -3.30 25.71 -21.67
C ARG A 387 -2.81 26.57 -22.84
N ARG A 388 -2.76 27.89 -22.67
CA ARG A 388 -2.23 28.81 -23.68
C ARG A 388 -0.76 28.56 -23.99
N ILE A 389 0.05 28.34 -22.96
CA ILE A 389 1.48 28.02 -23.14
C ILE A 389 1.63 26.70 -23.92
N MET A 390 0.89 25.66 -23.53
CA MET A 390 0.92 24.37 -24.23
C MET A 390 0.46 24.48 -25.69
N SER A 391 -0.62 25.23 -25.95
CA SER A 391 -1.14 25.51 -27.29
C SER A 391 -0.09 26.22 -28.15
N ALA A 392 0.57 27.25 -27.61
CA ALA A 392 1.63 27.98 -28.30
C ALA A 392 2.85 27.09 -28.62
N CYS A 393 3.18 26.15 -27.74
CA CYS A 393 4.31 25.22 -27.91
C CYS A 393 3.97 24.01 -28.80
N ALA A 394 2.70 23.77 -29.14
CA ALA A 394 2.26 22.51 -29.76
C ALA A 394 3.01 22.15 -31.05
N ARG A 395 3.20 23.14 -31.94
CA ARG A 395 3.91 22.93 -33.22
C ARG A 395 5.39 22.58 -33.00
N ASP A 396 6.02 23.21 -32.03
CA ASP A 396 7.42 22.97 -31.71
C ASP A 396 7.61 21.61 -31.02
N ILE A 397 6.66 21.19 -30.18
CA ILE A 397 6.64 19.84 -29.59
C ILE A 397 6.54 18.78 -30.70
N MET A 398 5.62 18.95 -31.66
CA MET A 398 5.49 18.02 -32.79
C MET A 398 6.76 17.97 -33.64
N THR A 399 7.37 19.13 -33.89
CA THR A 399 8.62 19.23 -34.67
C THR A 399 9.78 18.54 -33.94
N LEU A 400 9.88 18.71 -32.62
CA LEU A 400 10.86 18.01 -31.79
C LEU A 400 10.64 16.50 -31.85
N TRP A 401 9.39 16.05 -31.70
CA TRP A 401 9.07 14.62 -31.68
C TRP A 401 9.32 13.94 -33.02
N ALA A 402 9.05 14.61 -34.13
CA ALA A 402 9.30 14.10 -35.47
C ALA A 402 10.79 14.14 -35.89
N ALA A 403 11.67 14.81 -35.13
CA ALA A 403 13.07 14.97 -35.50
C ALA A 403 13.81 13.62 -35.55
N PRO A 404 14.48 13.29 -36.68
CA PRO A 404 15.21 12.02 -36.81
C PRO A 404 16.27 11.82 -35.72
N GLU A 405 16.95 12.89 -35.31
CA GLU A 405 17.98 12.83 -34.27
C GLU A 405 17.42 12.45 -32.90
N VAL A 406 16.17 12.86 -32.61
CA VAL A 406 15.45 12.49 -31.39
C VAL A 406 15.05 11.01 -31.43
N GLN A 407 14.44 10.58 -32.53
CA GLN A 407 14.03 9.18 -32.70
C GLN A 407 15.23 8.23 -32.65
N GLN A 408 16.34 8.60 -33.31
CA GLN A 408 17.57 7.83 -33.25
C GLN A 408 18.18 7.83 -31.85
N GLY A 409 18.22 8.98 -31.17
CA GLY A 409 18.75 9.07 -29.80
C GLY A 409 17.99 8.24 -28.77
N LEU A 410 16.68 8.07 -28.96
CA LEU A 410 15.86 7.16 -28.15
C LEU A 410 16.16 5.70 -28.48
N LYS A 411 16.29 5.36 -29.76
CA LYS A 411 16.65 4.01 -30.23
C LYS A 411 18.02 3.57 -29.75
N ASP A 412 19.02 4.45 -29.80
CA ASP A 412 20.40 4.18 -29.35
C ASP A 412 20.46 3.86 -27.85
N ARG A 413 19.50 4.38 -27.06
CA ARG A 413 19.39 4.14 -25.62
C ARG A 413 18.38 3.04 -25.26
N GLU A 414 17.83 2.36 -26.27
CA GLU A 414 16.80 1.33 -26.10
C GLU A 414 15.54 1.86 -25.36
N ILE A 415 15.22 3.15 -25.51
CA ILE A 415 14.07 3.78 -24.87
C ILE A 415 12.91 3.81 -25.87
N VAL A 416 11.81 3.12 -25.54
CA VAL A 416 10.56 3.18 -26.30
C VAL A 416 9.52 3.96 -25.49
N LEU A 417 9.39 5.26 -25.75
CA LEU A 417 8.46 6.13 -25.02
C LEU A 417 6.99 5.73 -25.23
N GLN A 418 6.64 5.22 -26.41
CA GLN A 418 5.29 4.76 -26.77
C GLN A 418 4.80 3.60 -25.90
N GLU A 419 5.73 2.86 -25.27
CA GLU A 419 5.41 1.76 -24.35
C GLU A 419 5.21 2.22 -22.91
N GLN A 420 5.54 3.48 -22.61
CA GLN A 420 5.37 4.05 -21.28
C GLN A 420 3.90 4.49 -21.10
N SER A 421 3.28 4.08 -19.98
CA SER A 421 1.97 4.61 -19.59
C SER A 421 2.07 6.13 -19.37
N GLY A 422 1.05 6.88 -19.78
CA GLY A 422 1.08 8.34 -19.82
C GLY A 422 1.70 8.93 -21.10
N PHE A 423 1.99 8.11 -22.11
CA PHE A 423 2.49 8.61 -23.39
C PHE A 423 1.39 9.30 -24.21
N PHE A 424 1.65 10.55 -24.61
CA PHE A 424 0.71 11.41 -25.34
C PHE A 424 1.35 12.20 -26.50
N LEU A 425 2.63 11.97 -26.84
CA LEU A 425 3.36 12.78 -27.83
C LEU A 425 2.81 12.64 -29.26
N ASP A 426 2.14 11.54 -29.58
CA ASP A 426 1.48 11.36 -30.88
C ASP A 426 0.17 12.17 -31.01
N GLU A 427 -0.39 12.61 -29.88
CA GLU A 427 -1.70 13.27 -29.79
C GLU A 427 -1.60 14.77 -29.44
N VAL A 428 -0.40 15.36 -29.59
CA VAL A 428 -0.09 16.74 -29.21
C VAL A 428 -1.06 17.74 -29.85
N GLN A 429 -1.40 17.54 -31.12
CA GLN A 429 -2.30 18.43 -31.86
C GLN A 429 -3.69 18.53 -31.23
N ARG A 430 -4.18 17.44 -30.62
CA ARG A 430 -5.49 17.38 -29.96
C ARG A 430 -5.41 17.82 -28.50
N ILE A 431 -4.39 17.34 -27.76
CA ILE A 431 -4.27 17.54 -26.32
C ILE A 431 -3.87 18.98 -25.95
N CYS A 432 -3.08 19.66 -26.80
CA CYS A 432 -2.67 21.04 -26.57
C CYS A 432 -3.72 22.09 -26.95
N GLN A 433 -4.89 21.70 -27.49
CA GLN A 433 -5.93 22.67 -27.86
C GLN A 433 -6.52 23.37 -26.64
N GLU A 434 -6.83 24.66 -26.78
CA GLU A 434 -7.44 25.46 -25.70
C GLU A 434 -8.84 24.99 -25.31
N ASN A 435 -9.53 24.19 -26.12
CA ASN A 435 -10.83 23.59 -25.85
C ASN A 435 -10.77 22.07 -25.61
N TYR A 436 -9.57 21.50 -25.45
CA TYR A 436 -9.36 20.07 -25.20
C TYR A 436 -10.19 19.55 -24.02
N THR A 437 -10.96 18.49 -24.26
CA THR A 437 -11.72 17.72 -23.27
C THR A 437 -11.18 16.30 -23.21
N PRO A 438 -10.80 15.77 -22.03
CA PRO A 438 -10.29 14.42 -21.90
C PRO A 438 -11.30 13.36 -22.37
N THR A 439 -10.83 12.44 -23.21
CA THR A 439 -11.62 11.26 -23.59
C THR A 439 -11.41 10.14 -22.58
N PRO A 440 -12.30 9.12 -22.54
CA PRO A 440 -12.06 7.93 -21.71
C PRO A 440 -10.71 7.26 -21.97
N ASP A 441 -10.24 7.21 -23.22
CA ASP A 441 -8.91 6.66 -23.56
C ASP A 441 -7.79 7.47 -22.90
N ASP A 442 -7.88 8.81 -22.93
CA ASP A 442 -6.90 9.68 -22.30
C ASP A 442 -6.80 9.43 -20.79
N ILE A 443 -7.96 9.28 -20.13
CA ILE A 443 -8.05 9.03 -18.69
C ILE A 443 -7.48 7.65 -18.34
N LEU A 444 -7.71 6.63 -19.17
CA LEU A 444 -7.17 5.28 -18.94
C LEU A 444 -5.65 5.22 -19.12
N ARG A 445 -5.10 6.02 -20.06
CA ARG A 445 -3.66 6.12 -20.32
C ARG A 445 -2.93 7.02 -19.35
N ALA A 446 -3.61 7.99 -18.74
CA ALA A 446 -3.02 8.94 -17.79
C ALA A 446 -2.37 8.22 -16.60
N ARG A 447 -1.15 8.60 -16.27
CA ARG A 447 -0.33 7.94 -15.25
C ARG A 447 -0.14 8.81 -14.01
N VAL A 448 -0.54 8.25 -12.88
CA VAL A 448 -0.31 8.78 -11.52
C VAL A 448 0.06 7.60 -10.64
N ASN A 449 1.14 7.69 -9.88
CA ASN A 449 1.47 6.66 -8.91
C ASN A 449 0.76 6.94 -7.59
N THR A 450 -0.01 5.98 -7.13
CA THR A 450 -0.61 5.99 -5.80
C THR A 450 0.37 5.36 -4.81
N VAL A 451 0.57 6.03 -3.67
CA VAL A 451 1.41 5.55 -2.57
C VAL A 451 0.49 5.21 -1.41
N GLY A 452 0.37 3.92 -1.14
CA GLY A 452 -0.52 3.36 -0.12
C GLY A 452 -1.79 2.75 -0.71
N PRO A 453 -2.59 2.10 0.14
CA PRO A 453 -3.89 1.55 -0.24
C PRO A 453 -4.90 2.69 -0.52
N GLU A 454 -5.70 2.53 -1.57
CA GLU A 454 -6.81 3.43 -1.89
C GLU A 454 -8.14 2.67 -1.92
N GLU A 455 -9.18 3.29 -1.38
CA GLU A 455 -10.55 2.78 -1.38
C GLU A 455 -11.39 3.53 -2.42
N HIS A 456 -12.05 2.78 -3.29
CA HIS A 456 -12.91 3.33 -4.33
C HIS A 456 -14.33 2.80 -4.18
N PHE A 457 -15.28 3.73 -4.08
CA PHE A 457 -16.69 3.41 -4.05
C PHE A 457 -17.22 3.47 -5.47
N ILE A 458 -17.83 2.39 -5.94
CA ILE A 458 -18.50 2.35 -7.25
C ILE A 458 -19.97 2.15 -6.99
N HIS A 459 -20.76 3.16 -7.33
CA HIS A 459 -22.20 3.04 -7.39
C HIS A 459 -22.59 2.59 -8.80
N VAL A 460 -23.03 1.35 -8.91
CA VAL A 460 -23.43 0.72 -10.17
C VAL A 460 -24.70 1.39 -10.68
N GLU A 461 -24.56 2.17 -11.75
CA GLU A 461 -25.63 2.90 -12.44
C GLU A 461 -26.36 2.00 -13.46
N VAL A 462 -25.71 0.96 -13.97
CA VAL A 462 -26.19 0.11 -15.05
C VAL A 462 -26.42 -1.33 -14.55
N GLY A 463 -27.67 -1.81 -14.63
CA GLY A 463 -27.99 -3.25 -14.62
C GLY A 463 -27.97 -4.00 -13.26
N GLY A 464 -28.48 -3.45 -12.16
CA GLY A 464 -28.52 -4.16 -10.86
C GLY A 464 -29.77 -3.98 -9.99
N HIS A 465 -30.10 -5.01 -9.20
CA HIS A 465 -31.04 -4.96 -8.07
C HIS A 465 -30.60 -3.87 -7.06
N GLU A 466 -31.53 -3.08 -6.54
CA GLU A 466 -31.24 -1.86 -5.74
C GLU A 466 -30.30 -2.09 -4.55
N ASN A 467 -30.32 -3.28 -3.94
CA ASN A 467 -29.51 -3.60 -2.75
C ASN A 467 -28.04 -3.97 -3.04
N LEU A 468 -27.66 -4.24 -4.30
CA LEU A 468 -26.30 -4.69 -4.68
C LEU A 468 -25.54 -3.65 -5.54
N ARG A 469 -26.01 -2.40 -5.55
CA ARG A 469 -25.46 -1.32 -6.39
C ARG A 469 -24.20 -0.66 -5.83
N SER A 470 -23.71 -1.05 -4.66
CA SER A 470 -22.59 -0.36 -4.02
C SER A 470 -21.42 -1.31 -3.82
N TRP A 471 -20.34 -1.06 -4.56
CA TRP A 471 -19.10 -1.83 -4.49
C TRP A 471 -18.00 -0.99 -3.84
N THR A 472 -17.18 -1.64 -3.03
CA THR A 472 -15.97 -1.03 -2.48
C THR A 472 -14.78 -1.80 -3.04
N VAL A 473 -14.01 -1.14 -3.90
CA VAL A 473 -12.81 -1.69 -4.52
C VAL A 473 -11.57 -1.10 -3.83
N TYR A 474 -10.71 -1.96 -3.31
CA TYR A 474 -9.45 -1.56 -2.70
C TYR A 474 -8.30 -1.73 -3.70
N ASP A 475 -7.68 -0.64 -4.16
CA ASP A 475 -6.44 -0.66 -4.95
C ASP A 475 -5.25 -0.68 -3.99
N LEU A 476 -4.69 -1.87 -3.79
CA LEU A 476 -3.57 -2.06 -2.89
C LEU A 476 -2.25 -1.93 -3.66
N GLY A 477 -1.38 -1.04 -3.19
CA GLY A 477 -0.10 -0.77 -3.84
C GLY A 477 0.74 -2.03 -4.08
N GLY A 478 1.28 -2.14 -5.29
CA GLY A 478 1.93 -3.37 -5.76
C GLY A 478 3.44 -3.47 -5.50
N SER A 479 4.05 -2.41 -4.95
CA SER A 479 5.47 -2.42 -4.59
C SER A 479 5.70 -3.38 -3.42
N THR A 480 6.91 -3.89 -3.35
CA THR A 480 7.36 -4.81 -2.30
C THR A 480 7.10 -4.27 -0.88
N SER A 481 7.47 -3.01 -0.64
CA SER A 481 7.26 -2.31 0.64
C SER A 481 5.80 -2.15 1.07
N GLN A 482 4.85 -2.10 0.12
CA GLN A 482 3.44 -1.85 0.40
C GLN A 482 2.65 -3.12 0.76
N ARG A 483 3.22 -4.30 0.47
CA ARG A 483 2.56 -5.60 0.68
C ARG A 483 2.33 -5.95 2.14
N ALA A 484 3.16 -5.43 3.05
CA ALA A 484 3.03 -5.68 4.49
C ALA A 484 1.67 -5.19 5.04
N ALA A 485 1.15 -4.10 4.46
CA ALA A 485 -0.11 -3.48 4.88
C ALA A 485 -1.36 -4.16 4.29
N TRP A 486 -1.24 -5.21 3.46
CA TRP A 486 -2.40 -5.83 2.82
C TRP A 486 -3.30 -6.59 3.80
N ALA A 487 -2.72 -7.11 4.89
CA ALA A 487 -3.40 -7.96 5.87
C ALA A 487 -4.71 -7.37 6.38
N GLN A 488 -4.71 -6.07 6.67
CA GLN A 488 -5.84 -5.34 7.24
C GLN A 488 -7.06 -5.28 6.30
N PHE A 489 -6.85 -5.50 4.99
CA PHE A 489 -7.91 -5.47 3.99
C PHE A 489 -8.49 -6.84 3.65
N PHE A 490 -7.96 -7.92 4.24
CA PHE A 490 -8.38 -9.29 3.91
C PHE A 490 -9.66 -9.74 4.61
N ASP A 491 -10.27 -8.86 5.42
CA ASP A 491 -11.49 -9.16 6.17
C ASP A 491 -12.77 -8.92 5.35
N ASP A 492 -13.66 -9.92 5.35
CA ASP A 492 -14.94 -9.94 4.61
C ASP A 492 -14.82 -9.61 3.10
N VAL A 493 -13.71 -10.01 2.48
CA VAL A 493 -13.51 -9.85 1.03
C VAL A 493 -14.36 -10.85 0.28
N HIS A 494 -15.07 -10.38 -0.75
CA HIS A 494 -15.93 -11.24 -1.57
C HIS A 494 -15.14 -11.83 -2.73
N VAL A 495 -14.36 -10.99 -3.42
CA VAL A 495 -13.59 -11.38 -4.60
C VAL A 495 -12.21 -10.70 -4.59
N ILE A 496 -11.19 -11.44 -5.02
CA ILE A 496 -9.87 -10.87 -5.34
C ILE A 496 -9.68 -10.90 -6.85
N ILE A 497 -9.34 -9.74 -7.42
CA ILE A 497 -8.87 -9.61 -8.80
C ILE A 497 -7.35 -9.46 -8.77
N PHE A 498 -6.63 -10.46 -9.26
CA PHE A 498 -5.17 -10.46 -9.33
C PHE A 498 -4.70 -10.15 -10.76
N LEU A 499 -3.90 -9.09 -10.91
CA LEU A 499 -3.33 -8.68 -12.19
C LEU A 499 -1.87 -9.12 -12.31
N ALA A 500 -1.61 -9.98 -13.29
CA ALA A 500 -0.28 -10.45 -13.67
C ALA A 500 0.20 -9.73 -14.94
N PRO A 501 1.27 -8.90 -14.89
CA PRO A 501 1.84 -8.29 -16.08
C PRO A 501 2.70 -9.32 -16.85
N ILE A 502 2.13 -9.97 -17.85
CA ILE A 502 2.82 -11.07 -18.56
C ILE A 502 3.95 -10.58 -19.46
N SER A 503 3.93 -9.32 -19.88
CA SER A 503 4.98 -8.71 -20.68
C SER A 503 6.29 -8.45 -19.93
N ALA A 504 6.28 -8.53 -18.59
CA ALA A 504 7.43 -8.23 -17.74
C ALA A 504 8.40 -9.42 -17.59
N PHE A 505 8.32 -10.41 -18.49
CA PHE A 505 9.11 -11.65 -18.42
C PHE A 505 10.63 -11.41 -18.56
N ASN A 506 11.03 -10.34 -19.25
CA ASN A 506 12.43 -9.93 -19.44
C ASN A 506 12.84 -8.73 -18.57
N GLU A 507 12.01 -8.35 -17.60
CA GLU A 507 12.24 -7.16 -16.75
C GLU A 507 12.58 -7.55 -15.31
N THR A 508 13.29 -6.67 -14.61
CA THR A 508 13.64 -6.79 -13.18
C THR A 508 12.88 -5.76 -12.35
N LEU A 509 12.72 -6.03 -11.05
CA LEU A 509 12.10 -5.06 -10.14
C LEU A 509 12.93 -3.78 -10.08
N ALA A 510 12.26 -2.63 -9.97
CA ALA A 510 12.92 -1.34 -9.79
C ALA A 510 13.64 -1.27 -8.43
N GLU A 511 13.05 -1.91 -7.40
CA GLU A 511 13.60 -1.94 -6.04
C GLU A 511 14.72 -2.98 -5.88
N ASN A 512 14.74 -4.00 -6.74
CA ASN A 512 15.75 -5.06 -6.69
C ASN A 512 16.04 -5.61 -8.09
N PRO A 513 17.09 -5.11 -8.76
CA PRO A 513 17.48 -5.55 -10.10
C PRO A 513 17.85 -7.04 -10.20
N ALA A 514 18.15 -7.73 -9.09
CA ALA A 514 18.45 -9.16 -9.11
C ALA A 514 17.19 -10.04 -9.26
N VAL A 515 15.99 -9.45 -9.13
CA VAL A 515 14.73 -10.18 -9.11
C VAL A 515 13.94 -9.91 -10.38
N ASN A 516 13.71 -10.94 -11.18
CA ASN A 516 12.81 -10.90 -12.33
C ASN A 516 11.35 -10.60 -11.90
N ARG A 517 10.68 -9.72 -12.65
CA ARG A 517 9.32 -9.23 -12.33
C ARG A 517 8.26 -10.31 -12.41
N LEU A 518 8.29 -11.16 -13.44
CA LEU A 518 7.35 -12.27 -13.59
C LEU A 518 7.50 -13.30 -12.46
N LYS A 519 8.75 -13.59 -12.07
CA LYS A 519 9.05 -14.46 -10.93
C LYS A 519 8.50 -13.90 -9.61
N ASP A 520 8.63 -12.60 -9.38
CA ASP A 520 8.04 -11.94 -8.22
C ASP A 520 6.50 -11.99 -8.25
N SER A 521 5.87 -11.82 -9.42
CA SER A 521 4.42 -11.97 -9.57
C SER A 521 3.92 -13.39 -9.19
N LEU A 522 4.63 -14.43 -9.60
CA LEU A 522 4.33 -15.82 -9.19
C LEU A 522 4.52 -16.06 -7.68
N LYS A 523 5.55 -15.48 -7.07
CA LYS A 523 5.75 -15.53 -5.60
C LYS A 523 4.61 -14.85 -4.87
N LEU A 524 4.19 -13.68 -5.35
CA LEU A 524 3.08 -12.93 -4.81
C LEU A 524 1.77 -13.71 -4.90
N TRP A 525 1.53 -14.33 -6.06
CA TRP A 525 0.36 -15.18 -6.27
C TRP A 525 0.35 -16.39 -5.32
N ARG A 526 1.49 -17.06 -5.13
CA ARG A 526 1.64 -18.14 -4.16
C ARG A 526 1.29 -17.68 -2.74
N MET A 527 1.76 -16.50 -2.32
CA MET A 527 1.48 -15.93 -1.00
C MET A 527 -0.03 -15.72 -0.80
N ILE A 528 -0.71 -15.13 -1.78
CA ILE A 528 -2.16 -14.91 -1.75
C ILE A 528 -2.90 -16.26 -1.70
N CYS A 529 -2.50 -17.21 -2.53
CA CYS A 529 -3.11 -18.54 -2.56
C CYS A 529 -2.96 -19.26 -1.22
N SER A 530 -1.79 -19.16 -0.57
CA SER A 530 -1.50 -19.85 0.70
C SER A 530 -2.21 -19.24 1.91
N ASN A 531 -2.81 -18.06 1.77
CA ASN A 531 -3.33 -17.32 2.91
C ASN A 531 -4.64 -17.92 3.44
N LYS A 532 -4.65 -18.26 4.73
CA LYS A 532 -5.80 -18.86 5.43
C LYS A 532 -6.98 -17.89 5.62
N LEU A 533 -6.74 -16.58 5.68
CA LEU A 533 -7.81 -15.57 5.75
C LEU A 533 -8.61 -15.52 4.45
N LEU A 534 -7.96 -15.81 3.32
CA LEU A 534 -8.56 -15.77 1.99
C LEU A 534 -9.13 -17.12 1.55
N THR A 535 -9.35 -18.04 2.49
CA THR A 535 -9.81 -19.40 2.17
C THR A 535 -11.14 -19.34 1.43
N THR A 536 -12.09 -18.52 1.89
CA THR A 536 -13.45 -18.42 1.33
C THR A 536 -13.54 -17.63 0.02
N VAL A 537 -12.50 -16.87 -0.33
CA VAL A 537 -12.52 -15.91 -1.43
C VAL A 537 -12.31 -16.59 -2.79
N GLU A 538 -13.08 -16.18 -3.80
CA GLU A 538 -12.86 -16.56 -5.20
C GLU A 538 -11.88 -15.64 -5.92
N PHE A 539 -11.18 -16.19 -6.91
CA PHE A 539 -10.13 -15.47 -7.62
C PHE A 539 -10.46 -15.23 -9.08
N ILE A 540 -10.29 -13.98 -9.49
CA ILE A 540 -10.27 -13.54 -10.88
C ILE A 540 -8.81 -13.22 -11.22
N LEU A 541 -8.23 -14.01 -12.12
CA LEU A 541 -6.85 -13.87 -12.57
C LEU A 541 -6.82 -13.19 -13.94
N VAL A 542 -6.19 -12.02 -14.00
CA VAL A 542 -6.13 -11.18 -15.20
C VAL A 542 -4.69 -11.09 -15.70
N PHE A 543 -4.43 -11.68 -16.87
CA PHE A 543 -3.16 -11.59 -17.57
C PHE A 543 -3.15 -10.33 -18.44
N ASN A 544 -2.50 -9.29 -17.96
CA ASN A 544 -2.53 -7.96 -18.57
C ASN A 544 -1.26 -7.65 -19.38
N LYS A 545 -1.34 -6.64 -20.27
CA LYS A 545 -0.26 -6.18 -21.17
C LYS A 545 0.09 -7.19 -22.27
N VAL A 546 -0.94 -7.87 -22.79
CA VAL A 546 -0.80 -8.87 -23.86
C VAL A 546 -0.32 -8.24 -25.17
N ASP A 547 -0.70 -6.99 -25.43
CA ASP A 547 -0.25 -6.18 -26.55
C ASP A 547 1.28 -5.96 -26.51
N ILE A 548 1.84 -5.64 -25.33
CA ILE A 548 3.27 -5.45 -25.13
C ILE A 548 4.00 -6.80 -25.24
N LEU A 549 3.44 -7.87 -24.69
CA LEU A 549 3.99 -9.22 -24.87
C LEU A 549 4.09 -9.56 -26.36
N THR A 550 3.00 -9.37 -27.11
CA THR A 550 2.93 -9.68 -28.55
C THR A 550 4.00 -8.91 -29.33
N ARG A 551 4.14 -7.61 -29.08
CA ARG A 551 5.17 -6.77 -29.71
C ARG A 551 6.60 -7.21 -29.39
N LYS A 552 6.90 -7.52 -28.11
CA LYS A 552 8.21 -8.03 -27.70
C LYS A 552 8.58 -9.34 -28.39
N ILE A 553 7.61 -10.23 -28.57
CA ILE A 553 7.84 -11.51 -29.27
C ILE A 553 8.05 -11.28 -30.77
N GLN A 554 7.24 -10.41 -31.38
CA GLN A 554 7.38 -10.04 -32.81
C GLN A 554 8.69 -9.31 -33.13
N SER A 555 9.26 -8.58 -32.17
CA SER A 555 10.58 -7.93 -32.34
C SER A 555 11.75 -8.91 -32.27
N GLY A 556 11.49 -10.20 -32.00
CA GLY A 556 12.49 -11.27 -31.98
C GLY A 556 13.00 -11.66 -30.59
N ILE A 557 12.47 -11.07 -29.51
CA ILE A 557 12.83 -11.47 -28.14
C ILE A 557 12.33 -12.89 -27.88
N ARG A 558 13.22 -13.77 -27.40
CA ARG A 558 12.89 -15.16 -27.11
C ARG A 558 12.51 -15.32 -25.64
N PHE A 559 11.28 -15.77 -25.40
CA PHE A 559 10.76 -16.00 -24.05
C PHE A 559 11.58 -17.04 -23.27
N ALA A 560 12.04 -18.10 -23.95
CA ALA A 560 12.81 -19.20 -23.35
C ALA A 560 14.16 -18.76 -22.75
N GLU A 561 14.76 -17.66 -23.27
CA GLU A 561 16.04 -17.13 -22.78
C GLU A 561 15.89 -16.50 -21.39
N HIS A 562 14.71 -15.94 -21.09
CA HIS A 562 14.41 -15.32 -19.79
C HIS A 562 13.69 -16.27 -18.83
N VAL A 563 12.93 -17.23 -19.37
CA VAL A 563 12.17 -18.22 -18.60
C VAL A 563 12.61 -19.62 -19.01
N THR A 564 13.72 -20.08 -18.44
CA THR A 564 14.35 -21.37 -18.79
C THR A 564 13.43 -22.57 -18.60
N SER A 565 12.47 -22.49 -17.68
CA SER A 565 11.44 -23.51 -17.45
C SER A 565 10.45 -23.67 -18.60
N TYR A 566 10.41 -22.74 -19.55
CA TYR A 566 9.60 -22.85 -20.77
C TYR A 566 10.14 -23.93 -21.73
N GLY A 567 11.45 -24.16 -21.72
CA GLY A 567 12.12 -25.13 -22.59
C GLY A 567 12.01 -24.79 -24.06
N ASN A 568 11.78 -25.81 -24.90
CA ASN A 568 11.83 -25.71 -26.37
C ASN A 568 10.45 -25.46 -27.03
N LYS A 569 9.51 -24.86 -26.30
CA LYS A 569 8.16 -24.56 -26.83
C LYS A 569 8.20 -23.41 -27.85
N PRO A 570 7.21 -23.29 -28.74
CA PRO A 570 7.15 -22.21 -29.72
C PRO A 570 7.21 -20.82 -29.07
N ASN A 571 7.93 -19.88 -29.69
CA ASN A 571 8.00 -18.49 -29.24
C ASN A 571 6.81 -17.67 -29.77
N GLU A 572 5.59 -18.18 -29.55
CA GLU A 572 4.35 -17.58 -30.03
C GLU A 572 3.55 -17.01 -28.84
N PRO A 573 2.89 -15.83 -28.98
CA PRO A 573 2.19 -15.20 -27.87
C PRO A 573 1.15 -16.10 -27.19
N ASN A 574 0.37 -16.86 -27.96
CA ASN A 574 -0.68 -17.74 -27.44
C ASN A 574 -0.11 -18.91 -26.62
N ASP A 575 0.99 -19.52 -27.07
CA ASP A 575 1.67 -20.60 -26.34
C ASP A 575 2.28 -20.10 -25.04
N ILE A 576 2.85 -18.90 -25.05
CA ILE A 576 3.40 -18.24 -23.86
C ILE A 576 2.28 -17.92 -22.87
N ILE A 577 1.18 -17.33 -23.32
CA ILE A 577 0.00 -17.03 -22.48
C ILE A 577 -0.54 -18.31 -21.84
N LYS A 578 -0.67 -19.38 -22.61
CA LYS A 578 -1.12 -20.69 -22.11
C LYS A 578 -0.17 -21.24 -21.04
N TYR A 579 1.13 -21.22 -21.30
CA TYR A 579 2.14 -21.66 -20.33
C TYR A 579 2.08 -20.87 -19.02
N LEU A 580 2.00 -19.54 -19.11
CA LEU A 580 1.87 -18.68 -17.93
C LEU A 580 0.56 -18.97 -17.19
N SER A 581 -0.55 -19.11 -17.92
CA SER A 581 -1.85 -19.47 -17.35
C SER A 581 -1.78 -20.76 -16.55
N ASP A 582 -1.19 -21.80 -17.12
CA ASP A 582 -1.02 -23.11 -16.47
C ASP A 582 -0.10 -23.01 -15.24
N ALA A 583 0.96 -22.21 -15.29
CA ALA A 583 1.85 -21.99 -14.15
C ALA A 583 1.13 -21.35 -12.96
N PHE A 584 0.31 -20.32 -13.18
CA PHE A 584 -0.47 -19.68 -12.11
C PHE A 584 -1.56 -20.60 -11.56
N VAL A 585 -2.23 -21.38 -12.42
CA VAL A 585 -3.23 -22.38 -11.99
C VAL A 585 -2.57 -23.46 -11.14
N THR A 586 -1.39 -23.95 -11.55
CA THR A 586 -0.62 -24.96 -10.81
C THR A 586 -0.27 -24.46 -9.41
N VAL A 587 0.18 -23.21 -9.28
CA VAL A 587 0.44 -22.58 -7.97
C VAL A 587 -0.83 -22.53 -7.12
N ASN A 588 -1.97 -22.12 -7.69
CA ASN A 588 -3.22 -22.11 -6.93
C ASN A 588 -3.61 -23.51 -6.47
N GLN A 589 -3.54 -24.52 -7.34
CA GLN A 589 -3.88 -25.90 -6.99
C GLN A 589 -2.96 -26.48 -5.90
N ALA A 590 -1.66 -26.15 -5.94
CA ALA A 590 -0.67 -26.67 -5.01
C ALA A 590 -0.71 -26.01 -3.62
N TYR A 591 -1.03 -24.70 -3.55
CA TYR A 591 -0.89 -23.93 -2.32
C TYR A 591 -2.21 -23.48 -1.69
N SER A 592 -3.35 -23.60 -2.38
CA SER A 592 -4.64 -23.22 -1.81
C SER A 592 -5.07 -24.14 -0.67
N PRO A 593 -5.54 -23.61 0.47
CA PRO A 593 -6.06 -24.44 1.57
C PRO A 593 -7.24 -25.32 1.16
N ARG A 594 -8.03 -24.89 0.17
CA ARG A 594 -9.12 -25.66 -0.44
C ARG A 594 -9.08 -25.50 -1.95
N LYS A 595 -9.69 -26.44 -2.70
CA LYS A 595 -9.89 -26.26 -4.14
C LYS A 595 -10.78 -25.03 -4.36
N ARG A 596 -10.27 -24.07 -5.13
CA ARG A 596 -10.97 -22.84 -5.53
C ARG A 596 -11.06 -22.78 -7.04
N LYS A 597 -12.18 -22.28 -7.55
CA LYS A 597 -12.34 -21.93 -8.96
C LYS A 597 -11.52 -20.67 -9.24
N ILE A 598 -10.84 -20.63 -10.39
CA ILE A 598 -10.14 -19.45 -10.88
C ILE A 598 -10.76 -19.05 -12.20
N HIS A 599 -11.22 -17.80 -12.27
CA HIS A 599 -11.69 -17.18 -13.50
C HIS A 599 -10.49 -16.52 -14.18
N ARG A 600 -10.16 -16.95 -15.40
CA ARG A 600 -8.94 -16.52 -16.09
C ARG A 600 -9.31 -15.64 -17.25
N HIS A 601 -8.71 -14.47 -17.31
CA HIS A 601 -8.93 -13.50 -18.37
C HIS A 601 -7.59 -13.00 -18.91
N VAL A 602 -7.60 -12.67 -20.20
CA VAL A 602 -6.45 -12.14 -20.92
C VAL A 602 -6.86 -10.75 -21.40
N THR A 603 -6.08 -9.73 -21.08
CA THR A 603 -6.46 -8.34 -21.32
C THR A 603 -5.32 -7.47 -21.82
N CYS A 604 -5.72 -6.44 -22.54
CA CYS A 604 -4.98 -5.21 -22.71
C CYS A 604 -5.82 -4.13 -22.01
N ALA A 605 -5.44 -3.70 -20.80
CA ALA A 605 -6.27 -2.80 -20.00
C ALA A 605 -6.57 -1.43 -20.66
N THR A 606 -5.82 -1.05 -21.70
CA THR A 606 -6.09 0.12 -22.53
C THR A 606 -7.10 -0.16 -23.65
N ASP A 607 -7.33 -1.42 -24.02
CA ASP A 607 -8.40 -1.82 -24.95
C ASP A 607 -9.72 -1.91 -24.18
N THR A 608 -10.51 -0.83 -24.28
CA THR A 608 -11.81 -0.71 -23.62
C THR A 608 -12.81 -1.78 -24.06
N LYS A 609 -12.78 -2.22 -25.33
CA LYS A 609 -13.73 -3.22 -25.84
C LYS A 609 -13.41 -4.60 -25.30
N ALA A 610 -12.15 -5.01 -25.38
CA ALA A 610 -11.70 -6.29 -24.84
C ALA A 610 -11.86 -6.34 -23.31
N THR A 611 -11.54 -5.23 -22.63
CA THR A 611 -11.67 -5.12 -21.17
C THR A 611 -13.13 -5.14 -20.73
N ALA A 612 -14.06 -4.60 -21.53
CA ALA A 612 -15.49 -4.64 -21.21
C ALA A 612 -16.06 -6.06 -21.15
N ALA A 613 -15.66 -6.94 -22.08
CA ALA A 613 -16.07 -8.34 -22.03
C ALA A 613 -15.57 -9.04 -20.75
N VAL A 614 -14.31 -8.78 -20.37
CA VAL A 614 -13.73 -9.33 -19.14
C VAL A 614 -14.42 -8.80 -17.89
N ILE A 615 -14.78 -7.52 -17.87
CA ILE A 615 -15.51 -6.92 -16.75
C ILE A 615 -16.92 -7.48 -16.65
N HIS A 616 -17.61 -7.71 -17.77
CA HIS A 616 -18.93 -8.33 -17.78
C HIS A 616 -18.89 -9.76 -17.19
N ASP A 617 -17.96 -10.59 -17.64
CA ASP A 617 -17.78 -11.94 -17.10
C ASP A 617 -17.40 -11.91 -15.61
N SER A 618 -16.55 -10.95 -15.22
CA SER A 618 -16.16 -10.74 -13.82
C SER A 618 -17.33 -10.28 -12.97
N TYR A 619 -18.22 -9.44 -13.52
CA TYR A 619 -19.39 -8.89 -12.83
C TYR A 619 -20.34 -10.00 -12.38
N GLU A 620 -20.61 -10.98 -13.24
CA GLU A 620 -21.42 -12.15 -12.88
C GLU A 620 -20.86 -12.92 -11.70
N VAL A 621 -19.55 -13.20 -11.71
CA VAL A 621 -18.86 -13.90 -10.62
C VAL A 621 -18.95 -13.10 -9.32
N ILE A 622 -18.71 -11.80 -9.39
CA ILE A 622 -18.77 -10.90 -8.24
C ILE A 622 -20.19 -10.89 -7.66
N LEU A 623 -21.21 -10.77 -8.51
CA LEU A 623 -22.61 -10.73 -8.09
C LEU A 623 -23.05 -12.04 -7.43
N LEU A 624 -22.70 -13.19 -8.01
CA LEU A 624 -23.03 -14.51 -7.44
C LEU A 624 -22.38 -14.70 -6.05
N ASN A 625 -21.12 -14.28 -5.88
CA ASN A 625 -20.45 -14.35 -4.59
C ASN A 625 -21.05 -13.38 -3.56
N ALA A 626 -21.41 -12.17 -3.98
CA ALA A 626 -22.10 -11.20 -3.13
C ALA A 626 -23.47 -11.71 -2.65
N LEU A 627 -24.24 -12.32 -3.54
CA LEU A 627 -25.53 -12.94 -3.21
C LEU A 627 -25.36 -14.10 -2.22
N ALA A 628 -24.41 -15.00 -2.45
CA ALA A 628 -24.13 -16.12 -1.55
C ALA A 628 -23.72 -15.65 -0.14
N ALA A 629 -22.94 -14.58 -0.04
CA ALA A 629 -22.54 -14.00 1.25
C ALA A 629 -23.70 -13.33 2.00
N SER A 630 -24.69 -12.79 1.27
CA SER A 630 -25.81 -12.02 1.83
C SER A 630 -26.90 -12.86 2.53
N LYS A 631 -26.80 -14.22 2.52
CA LYS A 631 -27.84 -15.14 3.04
C LYS A 631 -29.25 -14.91 2.46
N ILE A 632 -29.33 -14.37 1.23
CA ILE A 632 -30.59 -14.19 0.48
C ILE A 632 -30.97 -15.47 -0.30
N MET A 633 -30.04 -16.42 -0.41
CA MET A 633 -30.34 -17.86 -0.62
C MET A 633 -30.13 -18.60 0.69
#